data_AF-A0A2G6IX79-F1
#
_entry.id   AF-A0A2G6IX79-F1
#
_cell.length_a   1.000
_cell.length_b   1.000
_cell.length_c   1.000
_cell.angle_alpha   90.00
_cell.angle_beta   90.00
_cell.angle_gamma   90.00
#
_symmetry.space_group_name_H-M   'P 1'
#
loop_
_entity.id
_entity.type
_entity.pdbx_description
1 polymer ?
#
loop_
_entity_poly.entity_id
_entity_poly.type
_entity_poly.pdbx_seq_one_letter_code
_entity_poly.pdbx_strand_id
1 'polypeptide(L)'
;MRIFIHIGLEHCGAQRLQQVLEDKRGQLAGKGVLFAKSPGGKNHTRLFMAALDPDHIDPLRFVRGFADPGKQAALRSAVMQDLSAEIARVQPQTLILSAVQFSTGLVTDSELQRLHDLLRPLSDDIRIVAHLDEQARVFFQHYAEQILAGRTQPASQELGLAHSKNWREEALKMRHPARPAVNDFPELQAPPFWLDYAALTRHWQSVFGADKVILRSYDPALFASEKVTDEIRQCFDIQDNIGKAQPQTPGAQPSAASLTRGRQMNLAMGKLLQNGMRIPRRLWRQLVRETAIAGPPLDPANFAALSKLFEADNKVLIKQHPGLKADCLMAAPAKEDYIEADPEFGFRASQYLAAFMPRLQRANRDAVAAAKAPAPPDQPLSPSAQKLMGPQALANFNRMKNGPFAPHNRLGRVDERAENPAYEPITPRQLKKGSSGVVVVGCMKNEGPYILEWIAYHRAIGVDNFLIYTNDCSDGTSEILNRLQEMGIVQHRNNDVWKGKSPQQHALNMSLHEDMVKQADWIAHIDVDEFMNIRCGNGTLEDLFERIPQATALAMTWRLFGHNGVQRLDNDRLVIEQFDHAAPKFCPKPHTVWGFKTMFKNDGAYAKYSCHRPNKLFDHARERVNWVNGSGLPMGQEVSEKGWRSSKATIGYDLIQLNHYALRSAESYLIKRQRGRALHVDRSIGINYWVRMDWNDCKDITIQRNIPRTRAEMARLLQDDSLRKWHEKSQRWHLAKAAELHQMPEFSELYQQALEIELTAMERVAYSLALDMES
;
A
#
# COMPACT_ATOMS: atom_id res chain seq x y z
N MET A 1 -8.70 23.92 19.19
CA MET A 1 -8.96 23.04 18.04
C MET A 1 -10.37 22.48 18.18
N ARG A 2 -11.23 22.54 17.15
CA ARG A 2 -12.53 21.86 17.13
C ARG A 2 -12.35 20.41 16.69
N ILE A 3 -13.05 19.46 17.32
CA ILE A 3 -13.07 18.05 16.90
C ILE A 3 -14.45 17.72 16.34
N PHE A 4 -14.52 17.23 15.11
CA PHE A 4 -15.72 16.60 14.55
C PHE A 4 -15.59 15.08 14.59
N ILE A 5 -16.51 14.41 15.27
CA ILE A 5 -16.71 12.96 15.21
C ILE A 5 -17.86 12.70 14.24
N HIS A 6 -17.53 12.33 13.00
CA HIS A 6 -18.50 11.87 12.04
C HIS A 6 -18.79 10.38 12.28
N ILE A 7 -19.94 10.09 12.88
CA ILE A 7 -20.33 8.74 13.37
C ILE A 7 -20.81 7.79 12.27
N GLY A 8 -20.94 8.33 11.05
CA GLY A 8 -20.82 7.57 9.82
C GLY A 8 -21.86 6.48 9.60
N LEU A 9 -23.14 6.76 9.89
CA LEU A 9 -24.24 5.82 9.69
C LEU A 9 -24.15 5.08 8.36
N GLU A 10 -24.38 3.76 8.44
CA GLU A 10 -24.25 2.87 7.31
C GLU A 10 -25.24 3.27 6.20
N HIS A 11 -24.79 3.14 4.95
CA HIS A 11 -25.51 3.55 3.73
C HIS A 11 -25.86 5.03 3.57
N CYS A 12 -25.72 5.85 4.62
CA CYS A 12 -25.94 7.30 4.60
C CYS A 12 -24.70 8.07 4.09
N GLY A 13 -24.04 7.57 3.04
CA GLY A 13 -22.93 8.26 2.37
C GLY A 13 -21.58 8.31 3.12
N ALA A 14 -21.48 7.73 4.32
CA ALA A 14 -20.30 7.88 5.17
C ALA A 14 -18.97 7.43 4.53
N GLN A 15 -18.98 6.30 3.82
CA GLN A 15 -17.81 5.77 3.09
C GLN A 15 -17.35 6.69 1.94
N ARG A 16 -18.28 7.46 1.36
CA ARG A 16 -18.04 8.41 0.27
C ARG A 16 -17.39 9.69 0.81
N LEU A 17 -17.89 10.24 1.92
CA LEU A 17 -17.23 11.37 2.60
C LEU A 17 -15.80 11.01 3.01
N GLN A 18 -15.60 9.82 3.60
CA GLN A 18 -14.28 9.30 3.95
C GLN A 18 -13.31 9.21 2.76
N GLN A 19 -13.78 8.78 1.58
CA GLN A 19 -12.94 8.75 0.37
C GLN A 19 -12.51 10.16 -0.03
N VAL A 20 -13.46 11.11 -0.11
CA VAL A 20 -13.16 12.47 -0.56
C VAL A 20 -12.29 13.21 0.47
N LEU A 21 -12.48 12.97 1.78
CA LEU A 21 -11.59 13.48 2.83
C LEU A 21 -10.16 12.91 2.70
N GLU A 22 -10.00 11.64 2.33
CA GLU A 22 -8.69 11.03 2.04
C GLU A 22 -8.04 11.67 0.80
N ASP A 23 -8.78 11.78 -0.31
CA ASP A 23 -8.32 12.38 -1.57
C ASP A 23 -7.94 13.87 -1.42
N LYS A 24 -8.66 14.59 -0.54
CA LYS A 24 -8.47 16.03 -0.28
C LYS A 24 -7.54 16.33 0.90
N ARG A 25 -7.01 15.32 1.58
CA ARG A 25 -6.16 15.43 2.78
C ARG A 25 -5.07 16.51 2.69
N GLY A 26 -4.35 16.60 1.57
CA GLY A 26 -3.32 17.63 1.37
C GLY A 26 -3.88 19.06 1.21
N GLN A 27 -5.05 19.22 0.59
CA GLN A 27 -5.73 20.51 0.45
C GLN A 27 -6.36 20.96 1.77
N LEU A 28 -6.88 20.02 2.56
CA LEU A 28 -7.42 20.25 3.91
C LEU A 28 -6.32 20.71 4.88
N ALA A 29 -5.17 20.04 4.87
CA ALA A 29 -4.05 20.37 5.74
C ALA A 29 -3.53 21.81 5.52
N GLY A 30 -3.48 22.28 4.26
CA GLY A 30 -3.13 23.66 3.90
C GLY A 30 -4.13 24.73 4.37
N LYS A 31 -5.21 24.34 5.05
CA LYS A 31 -6.29 25.20 5.56
C LYS A 31 -6.54 24.99 7.06
N GLY A 32 -5.59 24.39 7.78
CA GLY A 32 -5.74 24.07 9.19
C GLY A 32 -6.75 22.95 9.49
N VAL A 33 -7.20 22.17 8.50
CA VAL A 33 -8.11 21.03 8.70
C VAL A 33 -7.32 19.72 8.62
N LEU A 34 -7.20 19.02 9.75
CA LEU A 34 -6.64 17.69 9.83
C LEU A 34 -7.75 16.64 9.77
N PHE A 35 -7.91 15.98 8.63
CA PHE A 35 -8.46 14.62 8.62
C PHE A 35 -7.33 13.68 9.06
N ALA A 36 -7.41 13.05 10.24
CA ALA A 36 -6.27 12.31 10.81
C ALA A 36 -5.83 11.11 9.95
N LYS A 37 -4.57 10.67 10.05
CA LYS A 37 -4.04 9.47 9.38
C LYS A 37 -3.75 8.35 10.38
N SER A 38 -3.28 8.73 11.56
CA SER A 38 -2.87 7.83 12.64
C SER A 38 -3.93 6.79 13.04
N PRO A 39 -5.25 7.10 13.18
CA PRO A 39 -6.23 6.11 13.58
C PRO A 39 -6.76 5.27 12.38
N GLY A 40 -6.33 5.62 11.16
CA GLY A 40 -6.68 4.98 9.89
C GLY A 40 -6.62 5.98 8.73
N GLY A 41 -6.16 5.59 7.54
CA GLY A 41 -6.00 6.53 6.41
C GLY A 41 -7.30 7.03 5.78
N LYS A 42 -8.38 6.26 5.92
CA LYS A 42 -9.71 6.54 5.33
C LYS A 42 -10.86 6.37 6.34
N ASN A 43 -10.83 5.28 7.11
CA ASN A 43 -11.78 5.01 8.18
C ASN A 43 -10.98 4.78 9.47
N HIS A 44 -11.30 5.53 10.52
CA HIS A 44 -10.62 5.57 11.82
C HIS A 44 -10.91 4.35 12.72
N THR A 45 -10.97 3.18 12.09
CA THR A 45 -11.14 1.86 12.69
C THR A 45 -10.27 1.59 13.92
N ARG A 46 -9.05 2.14 14.02
CA ARG A 46 -8.22 1.95 15.22
C ARG A 46 -8.80 2.67 16.45
N LEU A 47 -9.36 3.88 16.26
CA LEU A 47 -10.01 4.64 17.34
C LEU A 47 -11.32 3.96 17.77
N PHE A 48 -12.12 3.49 16.81
CA PHE A 48 -13.31 2.67 17.11
C PHE A 48 -12.95 1.43 17.96
N MET A 49 -12.00 0.60 17.51
CA MET A 49 -11.57 -0.60 18.26
C MET A 49 -10.95 -0.27 19.62
N ALA A 50 -10.42 0.93 19.81
CA ALA A 50 -9.90 1.41 21.09
C ALA A 50 -11.00 1.86 22.07
N ALA A 51 -12.14 2.35 21.57
CA ALA A 51 -13.29 2.78 22.35
C ALA A 51 -14.17 1.62 22.86
N LEU A 52 -14.23 0.51 22.11
CA LEU A 52 -14.99 -0.69 22.50
C LEU A 52 -14.66 -1.20 23.92
N ASP A 53 -15.65 -1.82 24.57
CA ASP A 53 -15.46 -2.47 25.86
C ASP A 53 -14.67 -3.78 25.73
N PRO A 54 -13.90 -4.21 26.74
CA PRO A 54 -12.94 -5.32 26.59
C PRO A 54 -13.57 -6.66 26.18
N ASP A 55 -14.80 -6.92 26.59
CA ASP A 55 -15.63 -8.08 26.27
C ASP A 55 -16.44 -7.93 24.96
N HIS A 56 -16.64 -6.70 24.47
CA HIS A 56 -17.27 -6.46 23.18
C HIS A 56 -16.31 -6.75 22.01
N ILE A 57 -16.27 -8.03 21.60
CA ILE A 57 -15.44 -8.53 20.50
C ILE A 57 -16.23 -8.43 19.18
N ASP A 58 -16.24 -7.24 18.58
CA ASP A 58 -16.88 -7.00 17.28
C ASP A 58 -16.17 -7.73 16.10
N PRO A 59 -16.84 -7.93 14.95
CA PRO A 59 -16.26 -8.56 13.76
C PRO A 59 -14.95 -7.93 13.27
N LEU A 60 -14.79 -6.62 13.39
CA LEU A 60 -13.59 -5.89 12.98
C LEU A 60 -12.44 -6.12 13.98
N ARG A 61 -12.67 -5.94 15.28
CA ARG A 61 -11.71 -6.19 16.36
C ARG A 61 -11.19 -7.63 16.34
N PHE A 62 -12.06 -8.62 16.11
CA PHE A 62 -11.66 -10.00 15.90
C PHE A 62 -10.75 -10.16 14.67
N VAL A 63 -11.21 -9.73 13.49
CA VAL A 63 -10.46 -9.86 12.22
C VAL A 63 -9.12 -9.13 12.23
N ARG A 64 -8.98 -8.07 13.04
CA ARG A 64 -7.73 -7.31 13.21
C ARG A 64 -6.80 -7.88 14.29
N GLY A 65 -7.19 -8.94 15.01
CA GLY A 65 -6.37 -9.59 16.03
C GLY A 65 -6.37 -8.90 17.39
N PHE A 66 -7.35 -8.04 17.66
CA PHE A 66 -7.51 -7.26 18.89
C PHE A 66 -8.61 -7.79 19.82
N ALA A 67 -9.12 -9.00 19.59
CA ALA A 67 -10.06 -9.66 20.49
C ALA A 67 -9.51 -9.80 21.92
N ASP A 68 -8.20 -10.01 22.05
CA ASP A 68 -7.49 -10.00 23.33
C ASP A 68 -7.54 -8.60 23.99
N PRO A 69 -7.99 -8.47 25.26
CA PRO A 69 -8.04 -7.20 25.98
C PRO A 69 -6.69 -6.49 26.12
N GLY A 70 -5.59 -7.24 26.32
CA GLY A 70 -4.25 -6.66 26.45
C GLY A 70 -3.78 -5.98 25.16
N LYS A 71 -3.97 -6.65 24.02
CA LYS A 71 -3.72 -6.09 22.69
C LYS A 71 -4.62 -4.90 22.38
N GLN A 72 -5.87 -4.90 22.84
CA GLN A 72 -6.79 -3.77 22.69
C GLN A 72 -6.34 -2.56 23.54
N ALA A 73 -5.91 -2.78 24.78
CA ALA A 73 -5.37 -1.72 25.64
C ALA A 73 -4.08 -1.12 25.06
N ALA A 74 -3.17 -1.95 24.54
CA ALA A 74 -1.98 -1.49 23.82
C ALA A 74 -2.34 -0.70 22.54
N LEU A 75 -3.34 -1.14 21.78
CA LEU A 75 -3.87 -0.40 20.63
C LEU A 75 -4.40 0.98 21.04
N ARG A 76 -5.18 1.06 22.13
CA ARG A 76 -5.74 2.31 22.68
C ARG A 76 -4.65 3.31 22.99
N SER A 77 -3.63 2.90 23.75
CA SER A 77 -2.47 3.76 24.06
C SER A 77 -1.74 4.22 22.80
N ALA A 78 -1.44 3.30 21.87
CA ALA A 78 -0.75 3.63 20.62
C ALA A 78 -1.57 4.56 19.70
N VAL A 79 -2.89 4.43 19.65
CA VAL A 79 -3.75 5.35 18.89
C VAL A 79 -3.69 6.76 19.45
N MET A 80 -3.74 6.92 20.77
CA MET A 80 -3.68 8.24 21.38
C MET A 80 -2.29 8.87 21.26
N GLN A 81 -1.23 8.08 21.38
CA GLN A 81 0.14 8.55 21.12
C GLN A 81 0.32 8.99 19.66
N ASP A 82 -0.03 8.14 18.69
CA ASP A 82 0.09 8.46 17.26
C ASP A 82 -0.75 9.71 16.89
N LEU A 83 -1.97 9.84 17.43
CA LEU A 83 -2.87 10.95 17.15
C LEU A 83 -2.40 12.26 17.78
N SER A 84 -1.94 12.21 19.04
CA SER A 84 -1.39 13.39 19.72
C SER A 84 -0.14 13.90 19.03
N ALA A 85 0.74 13.01 18.56
CA ALA A 85 1.91 13.38 17.79
C ALA A 85 1.55 13.99 16.41
N GLU A 86 0.55 13.42 15.71
CA GLU A 86 0.07 13.97 14.44
C GLU A 86 -0.53 15.39 14.63
N ILE A 87 -1.31 15.60 15.69
CA ILE A 87 -1.90 16.91 16.04
C ILE A 87 -0.80 17.91 16.44
N ALA A 88 0.14 17.52 17.31
CA ALA A 88 1.22 18.41 17.76
C ALA A 88 2.11 18.89 16.60
N ARG A 89 2.32 18.04 15.59
CA ARG A 89 3.08 18.38 14.38
C ARG A 89 2.31 19.28 13.40
N VAL A 90 1.00 19.07 13.26
CA VAL A 90 0.17 19.78 12.25
C VAL A 90 -0.46 21.06 12.80
N GLN A 91 -0.67 21.14 14.12
CA GLN A 91 -1.34 22.23 14.84
C GLN A 91 -2.67 22.70 14.17
N PRO A 92 -3.61 21.77 13.87
CA PRO A 92 -4.82 22.10 13.14
C PRO A 92 -5.82 22.92 13.97
N GLN A 93 -6.60 23.74 13.27
CA GLN A 93 -7.76 24.43 13.82
C GLN A 93 -8.94 23.45 13.98
N THR A 94 -9.11 22.55 13.01
CA THR A 94 -10.19 21.55 12.96
C THR A 94 -9.63 20.15 12.77
N LEU A 95 -10.02 19.22 13.63
CA LEU A 95 -9.74 17.79 13.53
C LEU A 95 -11.01 17.04 13.11
N ILE A 96 -10.94 16.27 12.02
CA ILE A 96 -12.04 15.41 11.58
C ILE A 96 -11.68 13.95 11.88
N LEU A 97 -12.52 13.31 12.68
CA LEU A 97 -12.48 11.89 13.00
C LEU A 97 -13.72 11.20 12.42
N SER A 98 -13.54 10.11 11.66
CA SER A 98 -14.66 9.39 11.07
C SER A 98 -14.45 7.89 11.04
N ALA A 99 -15.41 7.15 11.60
CA ALA A 99 -15.54 5.71 11.41
C ALA A 99 -17.01 5.36 11.21
N VAL A 100 -17.28 4.47 10.24
CA VAL A 100 -18.64 3.98 9.96
C VAL A 100 -19.21 3.23 11.17
N GLN A 101 -18.31 2.57 11.91
CA GLN A 101 -18.62 1.73 13.06
C GLN A 101 -19.02 2.50 14.33
N PHE A 102 -18.87 3.83 14.38
CA PHE A 102 -19.18 4.58 15.60
C PHE A 102 -20.67 4.54 15.93
N SER A 103 -21.54 4.79 14.95
CA SER A 103 -23.01 4.71 15.15
C SER A 103 -23.53 3.28 15.30
N THR A 104 -22.91 2.30 14.62
CA THR A 104 -23.42 0.93 14.55
C THR A 104 -22.81 -0.03 15.57
N GLY A 105 -21.66 0.31 16.15
CA GLY A 105 -20.88 -0.57 17.04
C GLY A 105 -20.51 0.00 18.41
N LEU A 106 -20.79 1.28 18.73
CA LEU A 106 -20.71 1.77 20.12
C LEU A 106 -22.09 1.62 20.76
N VAL A 107 -22.23 0.61 21.61
CA VAL A 107 -23.51 0.09 22.10
C VAL A 107 -23.82 0.58 23.51
N THR A 108 -22.80 0.60 24.37
CA THR A 108 -22.91 0.91 25.80
C THR A 108 -22.53 2.35 26.12
N ASP A 109 -23.06 2.87 27.24
CA ASP A 109 -22.65 4.17 27.76
C ASP A 109 -21.15 4.20 28.09
N SER A 110 -20.57 3.08 28.54
CA SER A 110 -19.14 2.93 28.85
C SER A 110 -18.24 3.04 27.62
N GLU A 111 -18.64 2.50 26.47
CA GLU A 111 -17.92 2.67 25.20
C GLU A 111 -17.92 4.12 24.73
N LEU A 112 -19.04 4.79 24.91
CA LEU A 112 -19.24 6.15 24.46
C LEU A 112 -18.51 7.16 25.36
N GLN A 113 -18.61 6.97 26.68
CA GLN A 113 -17.80 7.68 27.67
C GLN A 113 -16.31 7.45 27.43
N ARG A 114 -15.89 6.22 27.08
CA ARG A 114 -14.49 5.93 26.74
C ARG A 114 -14.02 6.69 25.49
N LEU A 115 -14.84 6.79 24.45
CA LEU A 115 -14.51 7.61 23.28
C LEU A 115 -14.36 9.10 23.65
N HIS A 116 -15.27 9.62 24.48
CA HIS A 116 -15.21 10.98 25.00
C HIS A 116 -13.92 11.22 25.79
N ASP A 117 -13.60 10.37 26.77
CA ASP A 117 -12.46 10.52 27.67
C ASP A 117 -11.12 10.35 26.96
N LEU A 118 -11.06 9.58 25.87
CA LEU A 118 -9.90 9.53 24.98
C LEU A 118 -9.66 10.85 24.24
N LEU A 119 -10.72 11.57 23.86
CA LEU A 119 -10.62 12.77 23.02
C LEU A 119 -10.61 14.08 23.80
N ARG A 120 -11.18 14.11 25.00
CA ARG A 120 -11.22 15.28 25.88
C ARG A 120 -9.84 15.92 26.16
N PRO A 121 -8.74 15.18 26.37
CA PRO A 121 -7.41 15.77 26.53
C PRO A 121 -6.90 16.54 25.29
N LEU A 122 -7.54 16.37 24.12
CA LEU A 122 -7.20 17.06 22.88
C LEU A 122 -8.07 18.31 22.64
N SER A 123 -9.33 18.31 23.12
CA SER A 123 -10.24 19.46 23.10
C SER A 123 -11.54 19.19 23.85
N ASP A 124 -12.12 20.23 24.46
CA ASP A 124 -13.51 20.22 24.97
C ASP A 124 -14.56 20.64 23.90
N ASP A 125 -14.16 21.21 22.74
CA ASP A 125 -15.10 21.51 21.63
C ASP A 125 -15.21 20.31 20.67
N ILE A 126 -15.93 19.29 21.12
CA ILE A 126 -16.25 18.08 20.35
C ILE A 126 -17.68 18.18 19.78
N ARG A 127 -17.83 17.92 18.49
CA ARG A 127 -19.10 17.93 17.74
C ARG A 127 -19.32 16.57 17.08
N ILE A 128 -20.54 16.05 17.19
CA ILE A 128 -20.95 14.76 16.64
C ILE A 128 -21.77 15.03 15.37
N VAL A 129 -21.42 14.40 14.25
CA VAL A 129 -22.14 14.60 12.99
C VAL A 129 -22.59 13.27 12.40
N ALA A 130 -23.84 13.20 11.96
CA ALA A 130 -24.44 12.06 11.30
C ALA A 130 -25.29 12.49 10.11
N HIS A 131 -25.16 11.75 9.02
CA HIS A 131 -26.11 11.80 7.90
C HIS A 131 -27.17 10.73 8.08
N LEU A 132 -28.43 11.09 7.84
CA LEU A 132 -29.58 10.17 7.91
C LEU A 132 -30.19 9.98 6.53
N ASP A 133 -30.84 8.85 6.32
CA ASP A 133 -31.84 8.60 5.28
C ASP A 133 -33.00 7.83 5.95
N GLU A 134 -34.12 7.67 5.28
CA GLU A 134 -35.29 6.99 5.86
C GLU A 134 -34.98 5.53 6.27
N GLN A 135 -35.50 5.11 7.42
CA GLN A 135 -35.08 3.89 8.10
C GLN A 135 -35.26 2.60 7.27
N ALA A 136 -36.34 2.45 6.51
CA ALA A 136 -36.52 1.29 5.62
C ALA A 136 -35.49 1.30 4.47
N ARG A 137 -35.21 2.47 3.87
CA ARG A 137 -34.14 2.63 2.85
C ARG A 137 -32.74 2.30 3.38
N VAL A 138 -32.45 2.62 4.63
CA VAL A 138 -31.16 2.29 5.26
C VAL A 138 -31.10 0.81 5.64
N PHE A 139 -32.19 0.27 6.20
CA PHE A 139 -32.27 -1.10 6.68
C PHE A 139 -31.99 -2.14 5.59
N PHE A 140 -32.65 -2.07 4.43
CA PHE A 140 -32.50 -3.13 3.43
C PHE A 140 -31.06 -3.23 2.87
N GLN A 141 -30.36 -2.08 2.78
CA GLN A 141 -28.97 -2.04 2.35
C GLN A 141 -28.03 -2.62 3.41
N HIS A 142 -28.27 -2.28 4.69
CA HIS A 142 -27.54 -2.86 5.82
C HIS A 142 -27.77 -4.38 5.90
N TYR A 143 -29.01 -4.85 5.72
CA TYR A 143 -29.35 -6.27 5.66
C TYR A 143 -28.62 -7.00 4.51
N ALA A 144 -28.47 -6.36 3.35
CA ALA A 144 -27.66 -6.88 2.25
C ALA A 144 -26.17 -7.00 2.60
N GLU A 145 -25.58 -5.99 3.26
CA GLU A 145 -24.19 -6.06 3.75
C GLU A 145 -24.01 -7.11 4.86
N GLN A 146 -24.97 -7.23 5.77
CA GLN A 146 -25.02 -8.26 6.81
C GLN A 146 -25.07 -9.67 6.18
N ILE A 147 -25.88 -9.92 5.15
CA ILE A 147 -25.87 -11.18 4.38
C ILE A 147 -24.50 -11.44 3.75
N LEU A 148 -23.89 -10.44 3.11
CA LEU A 148 -22.53 -10.57 2.59
C LEU A 148 -21.46 -10.78 3.68
N ALA A 149 -21.77 -10.50 4.95
CA ALA A 149 -20.88 -10.70 6.09
C ALA A 149 -21.14 -12.00 6.88
N GLY A 150 -22.32 -12.62 6.75
CA GLY A 150 -22.65 -13.90 7.39
C GLY A 150 -24.03 -14.00 8.06
N ARG A 151 -24.94 -13.03 7.87
CA ARG A 151 -26.29 -13.07 8.45
C ARG A 151 -27.09 -14.30 8.02
N THR A 152 -27.73 -14.95 8.97
CA THR A 152 -28.59 -16.12 8.77
C THR A 152 -30.06 -15.84 9.07
N GLN A 153 -30.35 -14.81 9.87
CA GLN A 153 -31.71 -14.37 10.20
C GLN A 153 -32.38 -13.64 9.01
N PRO A 154 -33.67 -13.91 8.73
CA PRO A 154 -34.45 -13.20 7.73
C PRO A 154 -34.85 -11.80 8.19
N ALA A 155 -35.11 -10.88 7.26
CA ALA A 155 -35.56 -9.51 7.55
C ALA A 155 -36.97 -9.40 8.18
N SER A 156 -37.72 -10.51 8.27
CA SER A 156 -38.96 -10.58 9.05
C SER A 156 -38.72 -10.48 10.56
N GLN A 157 -37.49 -10.71 11.03
CA GLN A 157 -37.08 -10.48 12.42
C GLN A 157 -37.26 -9.00 12.80
N GLU A 158 -36.83 -8.08 11.93
CA GLU A 158 -37.01 -6.64 12.10
C GLU A 158 -38.47 -6.19 12.01
N LEU A 159 -39.28 -6.77 11.10
CA LEU A 159 -40.71 -6.48 11.04
C LEU A 159 -41.46 -6.92 12.32
N GLY A 160 -41.03 -7.99 12.97
CA GLY A 160 -41.56 -8.40 14.28
C GLY A 160 -41.39 -7.33 15.38
N LEU A 161 -40.44 -6.40 15.22
CA LEU A 161 -40.22 -5.27 16.14
C LEU A 161 -40.90 -3.96 15.70
N ALA A 162 -41.54 -3.91 14.53
CA ALA A 162 -42.17 -2.69 13.98
C ALA A 162 -43.38 -2.17 14.79
N HIS A 163 -43.81 -2.92 15.81
CA HIS A 163 -44.86 -2.53 16.76
C HIS A 163 -44.35 -2.38 18.20
N SER A 164 -43.03 -2.43 18.41
CA SER A 164 -42.41 -2.21 19.72
C SER A 164 -42.59 -0.75 20.18
N LYS A 165 -42.64 -0.52 21.50
CA LYS A 165 -42.68 0.84 22.08
C LYS A 165 -41.30 1.51 22.14
N ASN A 166 -40.23 0.72 22.07
CA ASN A 166 -38.84 1.14 22.19
C ASN A 166 -37.97 0.21 21.33
N TRP A 167 -37.76 0.60 20.07
CA TRP A 167 -37.01 -0.23 19.12
C TRP A 167 -35.61 -0.55 19.62
N ARG A 168 -34.90 0.46 20.14
CA ARG A 168 -33.52 0.28 20.64
C ARG A 168 -33.48 -0.78 21.73
N GLU A 169 -34.37 -0.71 22.71
CA GLU A 169 -34.38 -1.66 23.84
C GLU A 169 -34.69 -3.10 23.39
N GLU A 170 -35.71 -3.31 22.55
CA GLU A 170 -36.03 -4.65 22.06
C GLU A 170 -34.94 -5.21 21.14
N ALA A 171 -34.37 -4.40 20.25
CA ALA A 171 -33.23 -4.78 19.42
C ALA A 171 -31.99 -5.16 20.24
N LEU A 172 -31.72 -4.45 21.35
CA LEU A 172 -30.61 -4.78 22.26
C LEU A 172 -30.88 -6.07 23.06
N LYS A 173 -32.12 -6.35 23.48
CA LYS A 173 -32.50 -7.63 24.13
C LYS A 173 -32.27 -8.85 23.22
N MET A 174 -32.29 -8.66 21.91
CA MET A 174 -32.03 -9.71 20.92
C MET A 174 -30.54 -9.95 20.61
N ARG A 175 -29.61 -9.16 21.20
CA ARG A 175 -28.17 -9.38 21.07
C ARG A 175 -27.71 -10.51 21.97
N HIS A 176 -26.73 -11.29 21.50
CA HIS A 176 -26.11 -12.41 22.20
C HIS A 176 -24.58 -12.28 22.25
N PRO A 177 -23.89 -12.98 23.17
CA PRO A 177 -22.42 -13.00 23.20
C PRO A 177 -21.82 -13.50 21.87
N ALA A 178 -20.84 -12.77 21.35
CA ALA A 178 -20.17 -13.11 20.10
C ALA A 178 -19.46 -14.47 20.19
N ARG A 179 -19.54 -15.26 19.10
CA ARG A 179 -18.83 -16.53 18.93
C ARG A 179 -17.99 -16.47 17.64
N PRO A 180 -16.84 -15.77 17.67
CA PRO A 180 -16.10 -15.43 16.44
C PRO A 180 -15.61 -16.64 15.62
N ALA A 181 -15.36 -17.77 16.27
CA ALA A 181 -14.92 -19.01 15.62
C ALA A 181 -15.94 -19.56 14.59
N VAL A 182 -17.23 -19.26 14.77
CA VAL A 182 -18.32 -19.67 13.87
C VAL A 182 -18.94 -18.49 13.11
N ASN A 183 -18.24 -17.35 13.04
CA ASN A 183 -18.68 -16.11 12.39
C ASN A 183 -20.05 -15.60 12.89
N ASP A 184 -20.34 -15.85 14.17
CA ASP A 184 -21.59 -15.47 14.80
C ASP A 184 -21.34 -14.26 15.73
N PHE A 185 -21.97 -13.14 15.39
CA PHE A 185 -21.79 -11.85 16.03
C PHE A 185 -23.14 -11.12 16.12
N PRO A 186 -23.46 -10.43 17.22
CA PRO A 186 -24.72 -9.70 17.33
C PRO A 186 -24.85 -8.60 16.25
N GLU A 187 -23.76 -7.99 15.79
CA GLU A 187 -23.71 -7.00 14.68
C GLU A 187 -24.24 -7.58 13.35
N LEU A 188 -24.26 -8.91 13.21
CA LEU A 188 -24.67 -9.60 11.98
C LEU A 188 -26.03 -10.29 12.10
N GLN A 189 -26.51 -10.59 13.30
CA GLN A 189 -27.70 -11.43 13.50
C GLN A 189 -28.83 -10.77 14.30
N ALA A 190 -28.55 -9.68 15.04
CA ALA A 190 -29.57 -8.94 15.76
C ALA A 190 -30.11 -7.77 14.92
N PRO A 191 -31.35 -7.31 15.19
CA PRO A 191 -31.87 -6.08 14.63
C PRO A 191 -30.95 -4.86 14.89
N PRO A 192 -30.78 -3.96 13.91
CA PRO A 192 -29.97 -2.77 14.06
C PRO A 192 -30.63 -1.77 15.03
N PHE A 193 -30.21 -1.81 16.29
CA PHE A 193 -30.69 -0.93 17.38
C PHE A 193 -30.57 0.58 17.07
N TRP A 194 -29.70 0.94 16.13
CA TRP A 194 -29.36 2.30 15.74
C TRP A 194 -30.30 2.91 14.67
N LEU A 195 -31.28 2.15 14.13
CA LEU A 195 -32.36 2.71 13.31
C LEU A 195 -33.30 3.64 14.09
N ASP A 196 -33.37 3.46 15.41
CA ASP A 196 -33.99 4.40 16.33
C ASP A 196 -33.10 5.65 16.45
N TYR A 197 -33.21 6.54 15.46
CA TYR A 197 -32.40 7.76 15.38
C TYR A 197 -32.62 8.69 16.57
N ALA A 198 -33.80 8.67 17.20
CA ALA A 198 -34.07 9.47 18.38
C ALA A 198 -33.36 8.90 19.61
N ALA A 199 -33.38 7.58 19.83
CA ALA A 199 -32.62 6.94 20.91
C ALA A 199 -31.11 6.98 20.67
N LEU A 200 -30.66 6.85 19.42
CA LEU A 200 -29.26 7.06 19.03
C LEU A 200 -28.83 8.50 19.36
N THR A 201 -29.62 9.50 18.97
CA THR A 201 -29.35 10.92 19.27
C THR A 201 -29.28 11.15 20.77
N ARG A 202 -30.26 10.67 21.55
CA ARG A 202 -30.26 10.75 23.02
C ARG A 202 -29.01 10.11 23.65
N HIS A 203 -28.56 8.96 23.16
CA HIS A 203 -27.35 8.28 23.63
C HIS A 203 -26.06 9.09 23.35
N TRP A 204 -25.93 9.71 22.17
CA TRP A 204 -24.79 10.60 21.90
C TRP A 204 -24.86 11.92 22.68
N GLN A 205 -26.07 12.43 22.92
CA GLN A 205 -26.29 13.66 23.71
C GLN A 205 -26.05 13.47 25.21
N SER A 206 -26.24 12.27 25.78
CA SER A 206 -26.01 12.04 27.22
C SER A 206 -24.54 12.15 27.61
N VAL A 207 -23.62 11.81 26.70
CA VAL A 207 -22.16 11.89 26.91
C VAL A 207 -21.58 13.20 26.39
N PHE A 208 -21.91 13.59 25.15
CA PHE A 208 -21.28 14.76 24.51
C PHE A 208 -22.04 16.08 24.72
N GLY A 209 -23.33 16.02 25.08
CA GLY A 209 -24.19 17.19 25.26
C GLY A 209 -25.14 17.47 24.09
N ALA A 210 -26.30 18.05 24.41
CA ALA A 210 -27.40 18.24 23.46
C ALA A 210 -27.04 19.10 22.23
N ASP A 211 -26.26 20.18 22.43
CA ASP A 211 -25.84 21.12 21.38
C ASP A 211 -24.67 20.60 20.51
N LYS A 212 -24.14 19.40 20.81
CA LYS A 212 -23.01 18.83 20.08
C LYS A 212 -23.42 17.90 18.95
N VAL A 213 -24.64 17.36 18.95
CA VAL A 213 -25.11 16.41 17.93
C VAL A 213 -25.79 17.14 16.78
N ILE A 214 -25.30 16.88 15.57
CA ILE A 214 -25.73 17.53 14.33
C ILE A 214 -26.19 16.44 13.35
N LEU A 215 -27.49 16.40 13.08
CA LEU A 215 -28.08 15.50 12.07
C LEU A 215 -28.23 16.25 10.73
N ARG A 216 -27.89 15.59 9.63
CA ARG A 216 -27.93 16.12 8.27
C ARG A 216 -28.60 15.13 7.31
N SER A 217 -29.20 15.63 6.24
CA SER A 217 -29.76 14.77 5.19
C SER A 217 -28.68 14.10 4.34
N TYR A 218 -28.80 12.80 4.09
CA TYR A 218 -28.14 12.13 2.99
C TYR A 218 -28.90 12.41 1.68
N ASP A 219 -28.17 12.81 0.64
CA ASP A 219 -28.66 12.99 -0.73
C ASP A 219 -27.81 12.12 -1.66
N PRO A 220 -28.34 11.00 -2.19
CA PRO A 220 -27.60 10.10 -3.06
C PRO A 220 -27.02 10.78 -4.30
N ALA A 221 -27.73 11.75 -4.88
CA ALA A 221 -27.31 12.45 -6.10
C ALA A 221 -26.18 13.44 -5.79
N LEU A 222 -26.29 14.21 -4.71
CA LEU A 222 -25.23 15.11 -4.24
C LEU A 222 -23.96 14.32 -3.90
N PHE A 223 -24.08 13.21 -3.16
CA PHE A 223 -22.95 12.40 -2.74
C PHE A 223 -22.27 11.68 -3.91
N ALA A 224 -23.03 11.24 -4.92
CA ALA A 224 -22.50 10.71 -6.18
C ALA A 224 -21.76 11.76 -7.03
N SER A 225 -22.14 13.03 -6.91
CA SER A 225 -21.63 14.13 -7.74
C SER A 225 -20.21 14.60 -7.39
N GLU A 226 -19.69 15.52 -8.22
CA GLU A 226 -18.49 16.31 -7.92
C GLU A 226 -18.66 17.32 -6.78
N LYS A 227 -19.91 17.69 -6.43
CA LYS A 227 -20.29 18.71 -5.43
C LYS A 227 -20.40 18.19 -4.00
N VAL A 228 -20.15 16.90 -3.75
CA VAL A 228 -20.06 16.34 -2.38
C VAL A 228 -19.02 17.06 -1.51
N THR A 229 -18.06 17.78 -2.11
CA THR A 229 -17.12 18.65 -1.39
C THR A 229 -17.79 19.87 -0.75
N ASP A 230 -18.91 20.37 -1.27
CA ASP A 230 -19.68 21.43 -0.62
C ASP A 230 -20.42 20.91 0.62
N GLU A 231 -20.92 19.67 0.59
CA GLU A 231 -21.47 19.02 1.78
C GLU A 231 -20.39 18.77 2.84
N ILE A 232 -19.19 18.31 2.45
CA ILE A 232 -18.04 18.20 3.37
C ILE A 232 -17.71 19.55 4.02
N ARG A 233 -17.77 20.64 3.25
CA ARG A 233 -17.50 21.99 3.77
C ARG A 233 -18.55 22.42 4.79
N GLN A 234 -19.83 22.24 4.50
CA GLN A 234 -20.93 22.58 5.42
C GLN A 234 -21.02 21.66 6.64
N CYS A 235 -20.65 20.39 6.50
CA CYS A 235 -20.67 19.38 7.55
C CYS A 235 -19.58 19.61 8.63
N PHE A 236 -18.46 20.22 8.25
CA PHE A 236 -17.27 20.39 9.11
C PHE A 236 -16.79 21.85 9.24
N ASP A 237 -17.69 22.82 9.02
CA ASP A 237 -17.45 24.28 9.08
C ASP A 237 -16.29 24.82 8.21
N ILE A 238 -15.92 24.13 7.12
CA ILE A 238 -14.76 24.47 6.29
C ILE A 238 -15.12 25.58 5.29
N GLN A 239 -14.69 26.80 5.57
CA GLN A 239 -14.99 27.97 4.73
C GLN A 239 -14.38 27.83 3.32
N ASP A 240 -13.11 27.43 3.21
CA ASP A 240 -12.38 27.43 1.94
C ASP A 240 -12.78 26.32 0.95
N ASN A 241 -12.86 26.64 -0.33
CA ASN A 241 -13.15 25.71 -1.43
C ASN A 241 -12.08 24.59 -1.57
N ILE A 242 -12.41 23.33 -1.30
CA ILE A 242 -11.54 22.14 -1.43
C ILE A 242 -11.58 21.50 -2.83
N GLY A 243 -11.97 22.27 -3.85
CA GLY A 243 -12.14 21.83 -5.23
C GLY A 243 -13.28 20.81 -5.41
N LYS A 244 -13.31 20.19 -6.58
CA LYS A 244 -14.30 19.16 -6.98
C LYS A 244 -13.85 17.76 -6.57
N ALA A 245 -14.79 16.87 -6.25
CA ALA A 245 -14.53 15.43 -6.14
C ALA A 245 -14.63 14.73 -7.51
N GLN A 246 -14.01 13.55 -7.66
CA GLN A 246 -14.36 12.67 -8.77
C GLN A 246 -15.78 12.10 -8.54
N PRO A 247 -16.72 12.21 -9.50
CA PRO A 247 -18.05 11.62 -9.35
C PRO A 247 -17.98 10.09 -9.30
N GLN A 248 -18.95 9.47 -8.64
CA GLN A 248 -19.04 8.01 -8.49
C GLN A 248 -20.49 7.56 -8.60
N THR A 249 -20.76 6.61 -9.49
CA THR A 249 -22.06 5.94 -9.56
C THR A 249 -22.22 5.00 -8.36
N PRO A 250 -23.34 5.05 -7.61
CA PRO A 250 -23.66 4.05 -6.59
C PRO A 250 -23.65 2.64 -7.17
N GLY A 251 -23.23 1.66 -6.36
CA GLY A 251 -23.28 0.25 -6.76
C GLY A 251 -24.71 -0.25 -6.90
N ALA A 252 -24.96 -1.15 -7.86
CA ALA A 252 -26.24 -1.84 -7.97
C ALA A 252 -26.50 -2.69 -6.72
N GLN A 253 -27.74 -2.63 -6.22
CA GLN A 253 -28.20 -3.47 -5.12
C GLN A 253 -28.38 -4.92 -5.59
N PRO A 254 -28.10 -5.92 -4.75
CA PRO A 254 -28.40 -7.31 -5.07
C PRO A 254 -29.91 -7.55 -5.19
N SER A 255 -30.32 -8.49 -6.05
CA SER A 255 -31.72 -8.88 -6.16
C SER A 255 -32.25 -9.54 -4.88
N ALA A 256 -33.55 -9.46 -4.64
CA ALA A 256 -34.20 -10.09 -3.49
C ALA A 256 -33.89 -11.60 -3.42
N ALA A 257 -34.00 -12.30 -4.56
CA ALA A 257 -33.65 -13.71 -4.67
C ALA A 257 -32.15 -13.98 -4.38
N SER A 258 -31.24 -13.09 -4.78
CA SER A 258 -29.81 -13.21 -4.42
C SER A 258 -29.57 -13.08 -2.91
N LEU A 259 -30.36 -12.27 -2.21
CA LEU A 259 -30.28 -12.14 -0.76
C LEU A 259 -30.78 -13.42 -0.07
N THR A 260 -31.90 -14.00 -0.53
CA THR A 260 -32.36 -15.32 -0.08
C THR A 260 -31.28 -16.39 -0.27
N ARG A 261 -30.68 -16.46 -1.47
CA ARG A 261 -29.56 -17.39 -1.76
C ARG A 261 -28.38 -17.18 -0.83
N GLY A 262 -27.97 -15.92 -0.62
CA GLY A 262 -26.86 -15.58 0.27
C GLY A 262 -27.12 -16.01 1.71
N ARG A 263 -28.33 -15.78 2.24
CA ARG A 263 -28.73 -16.21 3.58
C ARG A 263 -28.75 -17.73 3.72
N GLN A 264 -29.27 -18.46 2.72
CA GLN A 264 -29.22 -19.92 2.69
C GLN A 264 -27.79 -20.47 2.59
N MET A 265 -26.91 -19.81 1.83
CA MET A 265 -25.47 -20.14 1.79
C MET A 265 -24.79 -19.89 3.14
N ASN A 266 -25.12 -18.80 3.83
CA ASN A 266 -24.60 -18.52 5.17
C ASN A 266 -25.02 -19.59 6.18
N LEU A 267 -26.29 -20.04 6.14
CA LEU A 267 -26.77 -21.16 6.95
C LEU A 267 -26.01 -22.46 6.66
N ALA A 268 -25.74 -22.76 5.39
CA ALA A 268 -25.05 -23.97 4.99
C ALA A 268 -23.54 -23.94 5.35
N MET A 269 -22.86 -22.80 5.13
CA MET A 269 -21.47 -22.60 5.52
C MET A 269 -21.29 -22.50 7.05
N GLY A 270 -22.26 -21.96 7.78
CA GLY A 270 -22.26 -21.92 9.24
C GLY A 270 -22.18 -23.31 9.88
N LYS A 271 -22.88 -24.30 9.29
CA LYS A 271 -22.75 -25.72 9.69
C LYS A 271 -21.33 -26.28 9.46
N LEU A 272 -20.62 -25.83 8.41
CA LEU A 272 -19.22 -26.22 8.21
C LEU A 272 -18.30 -25.60 9.27
N LEU A 273 -18.53 -24.35 9.66
CA LEU A 273 -17.77 -23.70 10.74
C LEU A 273 -17.98 -24.40 12.09
N GLN A 274 -19.23 -24.80 12.38
CA GLN A 274 -19.58 -25.60 13.58
C GLN A 274 -18.84 -26.95 13.59
N ASN A 275 -18.65 -27.56 12.42
CA ASN A 275 -17.85 -28.78 12.25
C ASN A 275 -16.33 -28.52 12.14
N GLY A 276 -15.85 -27.37 12.61
CA GLY A 276 -14.42 -27.04 12.71
C GLY A 276 -13.74 -26.57 11.42
N MET A 277 -14.48 -26.38 10.33
CA MET A 277 -13.90 -25.84 9.09
C MET A 277 -13.55 -24.36 9.24
N ARG A 278 -12.40 -23.95 8.71
CA ARG A 278 -11.95 -22.55 8.69
C ARG A 278 -12.15 -21.95 7.30
N ILE A 279 -13.11 -21.03 7.18
CA ILE A 279 -13.44 -20.35 5.91
C ILE A 279 -12.96 -18.89 5.98
N PRO A 280 -11.95 -18.46 5.19
CA PRO A 280 -11.51 -17.07 5.17
C PRO A 280 -12.61 -16.12 4.66
N ARG A 281 -12.81 -14.97 5.32
CA ARG A 281 -13.87 -13.98 5.00
C ARG A 281 -13.89 -13.53 3.53
N ARG A 282 -12.73 -13.48 2.85
CA ARG A 282 -12.64 -13.19 1.40
C ARG A 282 -13.28 -14.29 0.57
N LEU A 283 -13.03 -15.56 0.91
CA LEU A 283 -13.65 -16.70 0.24
C LEU A 283 -15.15 -16.75 0.55
N TRP A 284 -15.57 -16.57 1.80
CA TRP A 284 -16.99 -16.50 2.18
C TRP A 284 -17.77 -15.50 1.30
N ARG A 285 -17.31 -14.24 1.26
CA ARG A 285 -17.89 -13.18 0.42
C ARG A 285 -17.92 -13.52 -1.07
N GLN A 286 -16.89 -14.20 -1.56
CA GLN A 286 -16.81 -14.63 -2.94
C GLN A 286 -17.85 -15.74 -3.24
N LEU A 287 -17.94 -16.77 -2.40
CA LEU A 287 -18.89 -17.87 -2.60
C LEU A 287 -20.35 -17.40 -2.54
N VAL A 288 -20.69 -16.48 -1.63
CA VAL A 288 -22.03 -15.86 -1.59
C VAL A 288 -22.32 -15.12 -2.90
N ARG A 289 -21.39 -14.29 -3.39
CA ARG A 289 -21.55 -13.55 -4.66
C ARG A 289 -21.65 -14.44 -5.89
N GLU A 290 -20.95 -15.57 -5.91
CA GLU A 290 -21.03 -16.57 -7.00
C GLU A 290 -22.40 -17.27 -7.08
N THR A 291 -23.28 -17.12 -6.08
CA THR A 291 -24.67 -17.63 -6.15
C THR A 291 -25.70 -16.59 -6.62
N ALA A 292 -25.32 -15.31 -6.74
CA ALA A 292 -26.22 -14.22 -7.09
C ALA A 292 -26.78 -14.34 -8.52
N ILE A 293 -27.99 -13.81 -8.71
CA ILE A 293 -28.73 -13.76 -9.99
C ILE A 293 -29.30 -12.35 -10.23
N ALA A 294 -29.51 -12.01 -11.50
CA ALA A 294 -30.25 -10.80 -11.85
C ALA A 294 -31.71 -10.87 -11.35
N GLY A 295 -32.32 -9.73 -11.10
CA GLY A 295 -33.70 -9.62 -10.60
C GLY A 295 -33.93 -8.28 -9.89
N PRO A 296 -35.16 -7.97 -9.48
CA PRO A 296 -35.45 -6.76 -8.72
C PRO A 296 -34.77 -6.80 -7.34
N PRO A 297 -34.26 -5.66 -6.82
CA PRO A 297 -33.83 -5.55 -5.43
C PRO A 297 -35.03 -5.60 -4.48
N LEU A 298 -34.78 -5.62 -3.16
CA LEU A 298 -35.85 -5.39 -2.17
C LEU A 298 -36.41 -3.97 -2.32
N ASP A 299 -37.72 -3.83 -2.17
CA ASP A 299 -38.42 -2.55 -2.19
C ASP A 299 -38.63 -2.04 -0.74
N PRO A 300 -38.14 -0.83 -0.39
CA PRO A 300 -38.42 -0.21 0.92
C PRO A 300 -39.91 -0.13 1.26
N ALA A 301 -40.80 -0.07 0.27
CA ALA A 301 -42.25 -0.04 0.46
C ALA A 301 -42.81 -1.30 1.17
N ASN A 302 -42.14 -2.45 1.07
CA ASN A 302 -42.51 -3.68 1.79
C ASN A 302 -42.13 -3.64 3.29
N PHE A 303 -41.46 -2.56 3.75
CA PHE A 303 -41.07 -2.33 5.14
C PHE A 303 -41.74 -1.09 5.73
N ALA A 304 -42.87 -0.63 5.18
CA ALA A 304 -43.56 0.60 5.61
C ALA A 304 -43.98 0.58 7.10
N ALA A 305 -44.16 -0.59 7.72
CA ALA A 305 -44.38 -0.71 9.16
C ALA A 305 -43.19 -0.17 9.98
N LEU A 306 -41.96 -0.40 9.53
CA LEU A 306 -40.73 0.12 10.12
C LEU A 306 -40.65 1.65 9.98
N SER A 307 -40.96 2.18 8.79
CA SER A 307 -41.02 3.63 8.55
C SER A 307 -42.06 4.32 9.45
N LYS A 308 -43.23 3.70 9.60
CA LYS A 308 -44.34 4.20 10.43
C LYS A 308 -43.99 4.27 11.91
N LEU A 309 -43.20 3.32 12.43
CA LEU A 309 -42.76 3.30 13.82
C LEU A 309 -42.00 4.58 14.20
N PHE A 310 -41.12 5.07 13.30
CA PHE A 310 -40.26 6.22 13.57
C PHE A 310 -40.84 7.57 13.08
N GLU A 311 -42.02 7.59 12.44
CA GLU A 311 -42.57 8.78 11.79
C GLU A 311 -42.73 9.98 12.75
N ALA A 312 -43.19 9.73 13.98
CA ALA A 312 -43.37 10.76 15.00
C ALA A 312 -42.04 11.33 15.49
N ASP A 313 -41.05 10.47 15.74
CA ASP A 313 -39.72 10.85 16.20
C ASP A 313 -38.93 11.56 15.09
N ASN A 314 -39.02 11.11 13.84
CA ASN A 314 -38.44 11.78 12.67
C ASN A 314 -38.97 13.23 12.55
N LYS A 315 -40.28 13.46 12.76
CA LYS A 315 -40.89 14.81 12.79
C LYS A 315 -40.35 15.70 13.93
N VAL A 316 -39.87 15.12 15.03
CA VAL A 316 -39.19 15.86 16.11
C VAL A 316 -37.76 16.20 15.70
N LEU A 317 -37.00 15.23 15.18
CA LEU A 317 -35.60 15.42 14.75
C LEU A 317 -35.47 16.48 13.64
N ILE A 318 -36.38 16.49 12.65
CA ILE A 318 -36.41 17.52 11.58
C ILE A 318 -36.56 18.93 12.16
N LYS A 319 -37.35 19.11 13.23
CA LYS A 319 -37.51 20.42 13.89
C LYS A 319 -36.28 20.82 14.71
N GLN A 320 -35.55 19.84 15.24
CA GLN A 320 -34.37 20.07 16.09
C GLN A 320 -33.09 20.30 15.29
N HIS A 321 -32.98 19.76 14.07
CA HIS A 321 -31.76 19.83 13.26
C HIS A 321 -32.01 20.48 11.90
N PRO A 322 -31.66 21.78 11.72
CA PRO A 322 -31.90 22.50 10.46
C PRO A 322 -31.22 21.91 9.20
N GLY A 323 -30.20 21.06 9.37
CA GLY A 323 -29.56 20.33 8.28
C GLY A 323 -30.30 19.07 7.83
N LEU A 324 -31.34 18.65 8.56
CA LEU A 324 -32.13 17.45 8.32
C LEU A 324 -33.49 17.83 7.70
N LYS A 325 -33.59 17.70 6.38
CA LYS A 325 -34.79 18.02 5.61
C LYS A 325 -35.83 16.88 5.68
N ALA A 326 -37.10 17.25 5.52
CA ALA A 326 -38.22 16.32 5.63
C ALA A 326 -38.36 15.33 4.44
N ASP A 327 -37.96 15.74 3.25
CA ASP A 327 -37.92 14.90 2.03
C ASP A 327 -37.00 13.68 2.21
N CYS A 328 -35.85 13.89 2.84
CA CYS A 328 -34.86 12.87 3.17
C CYS A 328 -35.39 11.76 4.10
N LEU A 329 -36.36 12.05 4.97
CA LEU A 329 -37.00 11.06 5.85
C LEU A 329 -38.41 10.66 5.40
N MET A 330 -38.82 11.02 4.18
CA MET A 330 -40.11 10.63 3.63
C MET A 330 -40.13 9.14 3.26
N ALA A 331 -41.08 8.40 3.81
CA ALA A 331 -41.30 6.98 3.52
C ALA A 331 -41.82 6.76 2.09
N ALA A 332 -41.54 5.57 1.53
CA ALA A 332 -42.18 5.13 0.30
C ALA A 332 -43.67 4.81 0.54
N PRO A 333 -44.55 4.96 -0.47
CA PRO A 333 -45.93 4.49 -0.36
C PRO A 333 -45.97 2.99 -0.03
N ALA A 334 -46.74 2.61 1.00
CA ALA A 334 -46.76 1.25 1.50
C ALA A 334 -47.23 0.23 0.46
N LYS A 335 -46.61 -0.95 0.47
CA LYS A 335 -47.02 -2.16 -0.25
C LYS A 335 -47.41 -3.25 0.75
N GLU A 336 -47.72 -4.44 0.25
CA GLU A 336 -47.77 -5.67 1.04
C GLU A 336 -46.49 -5.87 1.88
N ASP A 337 -46.62 -6.45 3.08
CA ASP A 337 -45.48 -6.68 3.98
C ASP A 337 -44.45 -7.63 3.35
N TYR A 338 -43.17 -7.44 3.70
CA TYR A 338 -42.08 -8.26 3.19
C TYR A 338 -42.27 -9.76 3.44
N ILE A 339 -42.24 -10.52 2.35
CA ILE A 339 -42.08 -11.97 2.32
C ILE A 339 -40.70 -12.25 1.70
N GLU A 340 -39.96 -13.22 2.24
CA GLU A 340 -38.68 -13.61 1.67
C GLU A 340 -38.87 -14.21 0.26
N ALA A 341 -38.22 -13.59 -0.74
CA ALA A 341 -38.36 -13.97 -2.14
C ALA A 341 -37.87 -15.41 -2.39
N ASP A 342 -38.54 -16.11 -3.32
CA ASP A 342 -38.07 -17.39 -3.84
C ASP A 342 -36.61 -17.23 -4.35
N PRO A 343 -35.68 -18.16 -4.03
CA PRO A 343 -34.31 -18.08 -4.51
C PRO A 343 -34.17 -18.41 -6.01
N GLU A 344 -35.26 -18.79 -6.68
CA GLU A 344 -35.41 -19.13 -8.09
C GLU A 344 -34.57 -20.34 -8.56
N PHE A 345 -34.93 -20.88 -9.73
CA PHE A 345 -34.22 -21.96 -10.43
C PHE A 345 -33.99 -23.23 -9.59
N GLY A 346 -34.86 -23.51 -8.62
CA GLY A 346 -34.77 -24.68 -7.74
C GLY A 346 -33.52 -24.67 -6.84
N PHE A 347 -32.97 -23.49 -6.53
CA PHE A 347 -31.73 -23.31 -5.80
C PHE A 347 -31.65 -24.14 -4.50
N ARG A 348 -30.53 -24.86 -4.32
CA ARG A 348 -30.20 -25.57 -3.09
C ARG A 348 -28.77 -25.25 -2.66
N ALA A 349 -28.62 -24.53 -1.55
CA ALA A 349 -27.32 -24.14 -1.01
C ALA A 349 -26.35 -25.34 -0.83
N SER A 350 -26.86 -26.53 -0.50
CA SER A 350 -26.06 -27.75 -0.37
C SER A 350 -25.39 -28.21 -1.67
N GLN A 351 -26.03 -28.03 -2.84
CA GLN A 351 -25.46 -28.39 -4.14
C GLN A 351 -24.31 -27.46 -4.52
N TYR A 352 -24.50 -26.15 -4.36
CA TYR A 352 -23.45 -25.15 -4.55
C TYR A 352 -22.28 -25.36 -3.57
N LEU A 353 -22.58 -25.66 -2.31
CA LEU A 353 -21.56 -25.94 -1.29
C LEU A 353 -20.74 -27.20 -1.60
N ALA A 354 -21.35 -28.23 -2.19
CA ALA A 354 -20.63 -29.41 -2.68
C ALA A 354 -19.68 -29.04 -3.84
N ALA A 355 -20.13 -28.24 -4.80
CA ALA A 355 -19.27 -27.75 -5.89
C ALA A 355 -18.11 -26.86 -5.38
N PHE A 356 -18.34 -26.07 -4.32
CA PHE A 356 -17.32 -25.23 -3.68
C PHE A 356 -16.37 -25.99 -2.73
N MET A 357 -16.66 -27.25 -2.41
CA MET A 357 -15.94 -28.04 -1.40
C MET A 357 -14.42 -28.12 -1.64
N PRO A 358 -13.88 -28.31 -2.86
CA PRO A 358 -12.43 -28.34 -3.09
C PRO A 358 -11.72 -27.03 -2.70
N ARG A 359 -12.37 -25.88 -2.93
CA ARG A 359 -11.86 -24.55 -2.56
C ARG A 359 -11.90 -24.36 -1.04
N LEU A 360 -12.98 -24.80 -0.41
CA LEU A 360 -13.16 -24.77 1.06
C LEU A 360 -12.14 -25.67 1.76
N GLN A 361 -11.96 -26.91 1.30
CA GLN A 361 -10.96 -27.85 1.85
C GLN A 361 -9.53 -27.34 1.67
N ARG A 362 -9.20 -26.72 0.53
CA ARG A 362 -7.90 -26.04 0.33
C ARG A 362 -7.71 -24.91 1.34
N ALA A 363 -8.67 -23.99 1.42
CA ALA A 363 -8.59 -22.86 2.36
C ALA A 363 -8.52 -23.30 3.83
N ASN A 364 -9.20 -24.39 4.19
CA ASN A 364 -9.11 -24.99 5.51
C ASN A 364 -7.72 -25.58 5.79
N ARG A 365 -7.14 -26.34 4.85
CA ARG A 365 -5.75 -26.85 4.96
C ARG A 365 -4.76 -25.70 5.11
N ASP A 366 -4.87 -24.66 4.29
CA ASP A 366 -4.01 -23.48 4.35
C ASP A 366 -4.14 -22.76 5.71
N ALA A 367 -5.36 -22.62 6.25
CA ALA A 367 -5.63 -22.00 7.55
C ALA A 367 -5.24 -22.87 8.76
N VAL A 368 -5.21 -24.19 8.61
CA VAL A 368 -4.67 -25.11 9.63
C VAL A 368 -3.14 -25.12 9.57
N ALA A 369 -2.55 -25.17 8.39
CA ALA A 369 -1.10 -25.08 8.21
C ALA A 369 -0.53 -23.76 8.72
N ALA A 370 -1.19 -22.63 8.45
CA ALA A 370 -0.78 -21.32 8.98
C ALA A 370 -0.88 -21.22 10.52
N ALA A 371 -1.78 -21.97 11.15
CA ALA A 371 -1.92 -22.01 12.62
C ALA A 371 -1.03 -23.08 13.30
N LYS A 372 -0.60 -24.10 12.55
CA LYS A 372 0.37 -25.13 12.99
C LYS A 372 1.81 -24.79 12.64
N ALA A 373 2.05 -23.83 11.76
CA ALA A 373 3.37 -23.31 11.50
C ALA A 373 3.95 -22.86 12.85
N PRO A 374 5.13 -23.36 13.26
CA PRO A 374 5.75 -22.90 14.49
C PRO A 374 5.89 -21.39 14.38
N ALA A 375 5.48 -20.67 15.43
CA ALA A 375 5.93 -19.31 15.59
C ALA A 375 7.46 -19.32 15.44
N PRO A 376 8.05 -18.40 14.66
CA PRO A 376 9.48 -18.14 14.76
C PRO A 376 9.85 -18.12 16.25
N PRO A 377 10.92 -18.82 16.68
CA PRO A 377 11.35 -18.75 18.07
C PRO A 377 11.50 -17.28 18.43
N ASP A 378 11.13 -16.91 19.66
CA ASP A 378 11.27 -15.53 20.12
C ASP A 378 12.76 -15.20 20.20
N GLN A 379 13.31 -14.73 19.07
CA GLN A 379 14.67 -14.26 18.99
C GLN A 379 14.76 -13.01 19.84
N PRO A 380 15.63 -12.99 20.87
CA PRO A 380 15.89 -11.76 21.59
C PRO A 380 16.43 -10.74 20.59
N LEU A 381 16.09 -9.46 20.81
CA LEU A 381 16.59 -8.39 19.97
C LEU A 381 18.13 -8.41 19.95
N SER A 382 18.72 -8.17 18.79
CA SER A 382 20.16 -7.95 18.63
C SER A 382 20.64 -6.79 19.53
N PRO A 383 21.90 -6.78 19.97
CA PRO A 383 22.42 -5.71 20.84
C PRO A 383 22.20 -4.31 20.25
N SER A 384 22.41 -4.14 18.94
CA SER A 384 22.12 -2.88 18.24
C SER A 384 20.61 -2.57 18.19
N ALA A 385 19.74 -3.56 17.97
CA ALA A 385 18.30 -3.34 18.08
C ALA A 385 17.87 -2.89 19.49
N GLN A 386 18.44 -3.45 20.56
CA GLN A 386 18.17 -3.01 21.93
C GLN A 386 18.60 -1.56 22.19
N LYS A 387 19.73 -1.12 21.60
CA LYS A 387 20.24 0.26 21.69
C LYS A 387 19.42 1.26 20.86
N LEU A 388 18.92 0.85 19.68
CA LEU A 388 18.34 1.74 18.66
C LEU A 388 16.81 1.79 18.66
N MET A 389 16.13 0.73 19.07
CA MET A 389 14.68 0.60 18.88
C MET A 389 13.89 1.23 20.03
N GLY A 390 13.52 2.51 19.85
CA GLY A 390 12.52 3.17 20.68
C GLY A 390 11.15 2.48 20.70
N PRO A 391 10.22 2.89 21.58
CA PRO A 391 8.96 2.17 21.84
C PRO A 391 8.13 1.85 20.58
N GLN A 392 8.10 2.76 19.60
CA GLN A 392 7.38 2.56 18.34
C GLN A 392 8.00 1.48 17.44
N ALA A 393 9.33 1.39 17.40
CA ALA A 393 10.04 0.34 16.67
C ALA A 393 9.83 -1.01 17.36
N LEU A 394 9.88 -1.06 18.70
CA LEU A 394 9.57 -2.27 19.47
C LEU A 394 8.13 -2.74 19.27
N ALA A 395 7.16 -1.83 19.24
CA ALA A 395 5.77 -2.12 18.93
C ALA A 395 5.59 -2.63 17.48
N ASN A 396 6.30 -2.05 16.52
CA ASN A 396 6.32 -2.54 15.13
C ASN A 396 6.86 -3.99 15.04
N PHE A 397 7.97 -4.28 15.72
CA PHE A 397 8.60 -5.60 15.74
C PHE A 397 7.67 -6.65 16.34
N ASN A 398 7.16 -6.43 17.56
CA ASN A 398 6.27 -7.35 18.23
C ASN A 398 4.96 -7.59 17.45
N ARG A 399 4.45 -6.57 16.74
CA ARG A 399 3.29 -6.69 15.84
C ARG A 399 3.57 -7.49 14.58
N MET A 400 4.79 -7.46 14.05
CA MET A 400 5.10 -7.96 12.70
C MET A 400 5.91 -9.26 12.67
N LYS A 401 6.69 -9.61 13.71
CA LYS A 401 7.58 -10.77 13.74
C LYS A 401 6.92 -12.09 13.34
N ASN A 402 5.66 -12.28 13.73
CA ASN A 402 4.87 -13.48 13.45
C ASN A 402 3.70 -13.21 12.46
N GLY A 403 3.75 -12.08 11.73
CA GLY A 403 2.65 -11.60 10.88
C GLY A 403 2.80 -11.92 9.38
N PRO A 404 1.75 -11.73 8.56
CA PRO A 404 1.75 -11.96 7.10
C PRO A 404 2.51 -10.88 6.30
N PHE A 405 3.45 -10.20 6.97
CA PHE A 405 4.37 -9.19 6.46
C PHE A 405 5.79 -9.39 7.00
N ALA A 406 6.04 -10.43 7.82
CA ALA A 406 7.37 -10.81 8.27
C ALA A 406 8.25 -11.14 7.05
N PRO A 407 9.50 -10.64 6.98
CA PRO A 407 10.34 -10.84 5.81
C PRO A 407 10.90 -12.26 5.75
N HIS A 408 11.01 -12.85 4.56
CA HIS A 408 11.55 -14.21 4.37
C HIS A 408 12.04 -14.48 2.94
N ASN A 409 12.98 -15.41 2.77
CA ASN A 409 13.55 -15.72 1.44
C ASN A 409 12.82 -16.82 0.64
N ARG A 410 11.66 -17.31 1.11
CA ARG A 410 10.88 -18.40 0.52
C ARG A 410 9.98 -17.96 -0.65
N LEU A 411 10.55 -17.34 -1.68
CA LEU A 411 9.85 -16.91 -2.89
C LEU A 411 10.63 -17.34 -4.14
N GLY A 412 9.92 -17.58 -5.25
CA GLY A 412 10.52 -17.96 -6.53
C GLY A 412 11.06 -19.39 -6.55
N ARG A 413 11.76 -19.73 -7.64
CA ARG A 413 12.32 -21.07 -7.92
C ARG A 413 13.85 -21.07 -8.00
N VAL A 414 14.48 -19.90 -8.17
CA VAL A 414 15.93 -19.78 -8.24
C VAL A 414 16.56 -20.05 -6.87
N ASP A 415 17.51 -20.99 -6.84
CA ASP A 415 18.45 -21.13 -5.73
C ASP A 415 19.53 -20.04 -5.84
N GLU A 416 19.55 -19.17 -4.83
CA GLU A 416 20.41 -17.99 -4.78
C GLU A 416 21.84 -18.32 -4.30
N ARG A 417 22.06 -19.54 -3.81
CA ARG A 417 23.34 -20.01 -3.26
C ARG A 417 24.03 -21.08 -4.10
N ALA A 418 23.37 -21.57 -5.16
CA ALA A 418 23.93 -22.60 -6.02
C ALA A 418 25.09 -22.05 -6.85
N GLU A 419 26.28 -22.61 -6.64
CA GLU A 419 27.45 -22.39 -7.48
C GLU A 419 27.21 -23.05 -8.85
N ASN A 420 26.93 -22.22 -9.84
CA ASN A 420 26.68 -22.63 -11.22
C ASN A 420 27.84 -22.17 -12.12
N PRO A 421 28.12 -22.86 -13.24
CA PRO A 421 29.12 -22.43 -14.20
C PRO A 421 28.93 -20.96 -14.62
N ALA A 422 30.03 -20.26 -14.89
CA ALA A 422 30.00 -18.91 -15.44
C ALA A 422 29.16 -18.86 -16.73
N TYR A 423 28.64 -17.67 -17.05
CA TYR A 423 27.96 -17.46 -18.32
C TYR A 423 28.97 -17.29 -19.45
N GLU A 424 28.66 -17.88 -20.60
CA GLU A 424 29.51 -17.77 -21.78
C GLU A 424 29.56 -16.32 -22.28
N PRO A 425 30.71 -15.88 -22.84
CA PRO A 425 30.80 -14.62 -23.57
C PRO A 425 29.80 -14.55 -24.72
N ILE A 426 29.32 -13.34 -25.03
CA ILE A 426 28.43 -13.09 -26.17
C ILE A 426 29.12 -12.22 -27.21
N THR A 427 28.79 -12.45 -28.48
CA THR A 427 29.16 -11.53 -29.57
C THR A 427 28.19 -10.36 -29.58
N PRO A 428 28.65 -9.09 -29.66
CA PRO A 428 27.77 -7.93 -29.84
C PRO A 428 26.86 -8.10 -31.06
N ARG A 429 25.57 -7.81 -30.90
CA ARG A 429 24.56 -8.04 -31.93
C ARG A 429 24.71 -7.06 -33.09
N GLN A 430 24.46 -7.52 -34.31
CA GLN A 430 24.31 -6.63 -35.45
C GLN A 430 22.90 -6.04 -35.45
N LEU A 431 22.80 -4.74 -35.15
CA LEU A 431 21.52 -4.03 -35.12
C LEU A 431 20.97 -3.80 -36.54
N LYS A 432 19.64 -3.78 -36.64
CA LYS A 432 18.94 -3.41 -37.88
C LYS A 432 19.24 -1.95 -38.23
N LYS A 433 19.33 -1.62 -39.53
CA LYS A 433 19.52 -0.24 -39.98
C LYS A 433 18.43 0.68 -39.41
N GLY A 434 18.83 1.68 -38.64
CA GLY A 434 17.91 2.63 -37.98
C GLY A 434 17.32 2.15 -36.65
N SER A 435 17.79 1.02 -36.09
CA SER A 435 17.56 0.64 -34.70
C SER A 435 18.81 0.90 -33.85
N SER A 436 18.59 1.37 -32.61
CA SER A 436 19.58 1.48 -31.55
C SER A 436 19.50 0.34 -30.52
N GLY A 437 18.69 -0.69 -30.78
CA GLY A 437 18.58 -1.89 -29.93
C GLY A 437 18.02 -1.58 -28.54
N VAL A 438 18.62 -2.19 -27.51
CA VAL A 438 18.35 -1.87 -26.11
C VAL A 438 19.21 -0.67 -25.70
N VAL A 439 18.53 0.43 -25.35
CA VAL A 439 19.17 1.66 -24.87
C VAL A 439 18.97 1.81 -23.37
N VAL A 440 20.07 1.95 -22.64
CA VAL A 440 20.04 2.39 -21.23
C VAL A 440 20.29 3.89 -21.15
N VAL A 441 19.41 4.61 -20.47
CA VAL A 441 19.57 6.04 -20.16
C VAL A 441 19.94 6.19 -18.69
N GLY A 442 21.09 6.83 -18.40
CA GLY A 442 21.60 7.04 -17.04
C GLY A 442 21.85 8.50 -16.71
N CYS A 443 21.80 8.86 -15.42
CA CYS A 443 22.11 10.20 -14.94
C CYS A 443 23.01 10.12 -13.71
N MET A 444 24.21 10.70 -13.77
CA MET A 444 25.30 10.44 -12.82
C MET A 444 25.94 11.71 -12.26
N LYS A 445 26.59 11.58 -11.10
CA LYS A 445 27.50 12.57 -10.49
C LYS A 445 28.50 11.83 -9.60
N ASN A 446 29.79 11.97 -9.90
CA ASN A 446 30.92 11.38 -9.17
C ASN A 446 30.82 9.85 -8.96
N GLU A 447 30.89 9.10 -10.06
CA GLU A 447 30.74 7.63 -10.11
C GLU A 447 31.86 6.94 -10.94
N GLY A 448 32.99 7.64 -11.16
CA GLY A 448 34.08 7.20 -12.03
C GLY A 448 34.70 5.81 -11.71
N PRO A 449 34.85 5.41 -10.43
CA PRO A 449 35.32 4.07 -10.07
C PRO A 449 34.36 2.95 -10.47
N TYR A 450 33.06 3.22 -10.62
CA TYR A 450 32.03 2.19 -10.77
C TYR A 450 31.46 2.10 -12.19
N ILE A 451 31.50 3.21 -12.93
CA ILE A 451 30.85 3.31 -14.23
C ILE A 451 31.42 2.34 -15.28
N LEU A 452 32.72 2.02 -15.20
CA LEU A 452 33.38 1.15 -16.18
C LEU A 452 32.94 -0.32 -16.03
N GLU A 453 32.84 -0.83 -14.81
CA GLU A 453 32.22 -2.14 -14.52
C GLU A 453 30.77 -2.16 -14.98
N TRP A 454 30.00 -1.13 -14.63
CA TRP A 454 28.58 -1.07 -14.95
C TRP A 454 28.33 -1.08 -16.47
N ILE A 455 29.15 -0.37 -17.26
CA ILE A 455 29.08 -0.43 -18.73
C ILE A 455 29.50 -1.81 -19.24
N ALA A 456 30.62 -2.36 -18.76
CA ALA A 456 31.13 -3.65 -19.21
C ALA A 456 30.16 -4.80 -18.92
N TYR A 457 29.57 -4.82 -17.72
CA TYR A 457 28.55 -5.79 -17.32
C TYR A 457 27.32 -5.71 -18.22
N HIS A 458 26.77 -4.51 -18.41
CA HIS A 458 25.54 -4.35 -19.17
C HIS A 458 25.74 -4.68 -20.66
N ARG A 459 26.92 -4.40 -21.23
CA ARG A 459 27.31 -4.86 -22.56
C ARG A 459 27.41 -6.39 -22.63
N ALA A 460 28.03 -7.01 -21.63
CA ALA A 460 28.20 -8.47 -21.56
C ALA A 460 26.89 -9.26 -21.37
N ILE A 461 25.78 -8.62 -20.97
CA ILE A 461 24.43 -9.22 -20.96
C ILE A 461 23.57 -8.84 -22.18
N GLY A 462 24.07 -7.99 -23.09
CA GLY A 462 23.40 -7.65 -24.36
C GLY A 462 22.70 -6.27 -24.40
N VAL A 463 23.08 -5.31 -23.55
CA VAL A 463 22.72 -3.89 -23.77
C VAL A 463 23.59 -3.34 -24.89
N ASP A 464 22.95 -2.83 -25.94
CA ASP A 464 23.67 -2.40 -27.15
C ASP A 464 24.21 -0.97 -27.03
N ASN A 465 23.44 -0.04 -26.42
CA ASN A 465 23.73 1.40 -26.39
C ASN A 465 23.44 2.08 -25.05
N PHE A 466 24.18 3.15 -24.75
CA PHE A 466 24.08 3.91 -23.49
C PHE A 466 23.99 5.42 -23.77
N LEU A 467 23.02 6.10 -23.17
CA LEU A 467 22.93 7.56 -23.14
C LEU A 467 23.10 8.07 -21.72
N ILE A 468 24.27 8.60 -21.40
CA ILE A 468 24.62 9.00 -20.03
C ILE A 468 24.68 10.53 -19.93
N TYR A 469 23.95 11.07 -18.96
CA TYR A 469 24.00 12.47 -18.57
C TYR A 469 24.84 12.64 -17.30
N THR A 470 25.79 13.56 -17.27
CA THR A 470 26.53 13.93 -16.04
C THR A 470 26.10 15.28 -15.47
N ASN A 471 26.20 15.43 -14.15
CA ASN A 471 25.88 16.68 -13.45
C ASN A 471 27.06 17.11 -12.56
N ASP A 472 27.85 18.07 -13.01
CA ASP A 472 28.89 18.75 -12.22
C ASP A 472 29.81 17.73 -11.52
N CYS A 473 30.48 16.92 -12.34
CA CYS A 473 31.40 15.88 -11.88
C CYS A 473 32.78 16.47 -11.60
N SER A 474 33.43 16.00 -10.53
CA SER A 474 34.75 16.46 -10.08
C SER A 474 35.78 15.33 -9.94
N ASP A 475 35.36 14.08 -10.12
CA ASP A 475 36.18 12.87 -9.92
C ASP A 475 36.78 12.28 -11.21
N GLY A 476 36.45 12.83 -12.39
CA GLY A 476 36.83 12.26 -13.68
C GLY A 476 35.72 11.49 -14.42
N THR A 477 34.51 11.37 -13.86
CA THR A 477 33.37 10.65 -14.49
C THR A 477 33.07 11.16 -15.90
N SER A 478 33.06 12.48 -16.11
CA SER A 478 32.73 13.09 -17.39
C SER A 478 33.81 12.85 -18.44
N GLU A 479 35.08 12.80 -18.04
CA GLU A 479 36.23 12.52 -18.90
C GLU A 479 36.30 11.04 -19.30
N ILE A 480 35.98 10.12 -18.38
CA ILE A 480 35.75 8.70 -18.67
C ILE A 480 34.66 8.54 -19.74
N LEU A 481 33.53 9.23 -19.58
CA LEU A 481 32.41 9.17 -20.52
C LEU A 481 32.69 9.85 -21.87
N ASN A 482 33.43 10.96 -21.88
CA ASN A 482 33.92 11.59 -23.11
C ASN A 482 34.80 10.60 -23.89
N ARG A 483 35.76 9.96 -23.22
CA ARG A 483 36.64 8.99 -23.88
C ARG A 483 35.89 7.77 -24.40
N LEU A 484 34.93 7.25 -23.63
CA LEU A 484 34.06 6.16 -24.08
C LEU A 484 33.16 6.56 -25.27
N GLN A 485 32.78 7.84 -25.40
CA GLN A 485 32.06 8.35 -26.56
C GLN A 485 32.97 8.45 -27.79
N GLU A 486 34.21 8.93 -27.64
CA GLU A 486 35.23 8.91 -28.71
C GLU A 486 35.53 7.48 -29.20
N MET A 487 35.50 6.50 -28.29
CA MET A 487 35.63 5.07 -28.60
C MET A 487 34.34 4.43 -29.18
N GLY A 488 33.26 5.19 -29.33
CA GLY A 488 31.97 4.69 -29.85
C GLY A 488 31.21 3.73 -28.93
N ILE A 489 31.52 3.71 -27.63
CA ILE A 489 30.92 2.79 -26.64
C ILE A 489 29.66 3.38 -25.98
N VAL A 490 29.59 4.71 -25.83
CA VAL A 490 28.46 5.42 -25.21
C VAL A 490 28.15 6.73 -25.95
N GLN A 491 27.00 7.32 -25.64
CA GLN A 491 26.69 8.73 -25.88
C GLN A 491 26.69 9.47 -24.54
N HIS A 492 27.43 10.58 -24.48
CA HIS A 492 27.58 11.40 -23.27
C HIS A 492 27.02 12.81 -23.49
N ARG A 493 26.32 13.33 -22.48
CA ARG A 493 25.80 14.70 -22.46
C ARG A 493 26.09 15.35 -21.11
N ASN A 494 26.59 16.58 -21.11
CA ASN A 494 26.63 17.42 -19.91
C ASN A 494 25.22 17.95 -19.61
N ASN A 495 24.81 17.91 -18.35
CA ASN A 495 23.46 18.28 -17.90
C ASN A 495 23.46 19.47 -16.92
N ASP A 496 24.57 20.20 -16.80
CA ASP A 496 24.83 21.16 -15.71
C ASP A 496 23.95 22.41 -15.79
N VAL A 497 23.45 22.74 -16.99
CA VAL A 497 22.60 23.90 -17.27
C VAL A 497 21.12 23.68 -16.87
N TRP A 498 20.82 22.59 -16.15
CA TRP A 498 19.47 22.26 -15.70
C TRP A 498 18.89 23.32 -14.74
N LYS A 499 17.57 23.50 -14.78
CA LYS A 499 16.83 24.37 -13.85
C LYS A 499 15.60 23.63 -13.33
N GLY A 500 15.26 23.82 -12.05
CA GLY A 500 14.06 23.24 -11.43
C GLY A 500 14.36 22.45 -10.15
N LYS A 501 13.70 21.30 -9.96
CA LYS A 501 13.77 20.48 -8.72
C LYS A 501 14.51 19.14 -8.85
N SER A 502 14.83 18.68 -10.06
CA SER A 502 15.58 17.43 -10.26
C SER A 502 16.37 17.46 -11.57
N PRO A 503 17.71 17.34 -11.52
CA PRO A 503 18.53 17.16 -12.72
C PRO A 503 18.17 15.87 -13.49
N GLN A 504 17.88 14.78 -12.77
CA GLN A 504 17.55 13.49 -13.37
C GLN A 504 16.28 13.54 -14.23
N GLN A 505 15.22 14.21 -13.76
CA GLN A 505 14.01 14.36 -14.58
C GLN A 505 14.21 15.35 -15.74
N HIS A 506 15.16 16.30 -15.64
CA HIS A 506 15.55 17.13 -16.78
C HIS A 506 16.27 16.29 -17.86
N ALA A 507 17.29 15.52 -17.49
CA ALA A 507 17.99 14.59 -18.38
C ALA A 507 17.02 13.61 -19.09
N LEU A 508 16.08 13.02 -18.35
CA LEU A 508 15.05 12.13 -18.91
C LEU A 508 14.03 12.82 -19.83
N ASN A 509 13.84 14.13 -19.71
CA ASN A 509 13.03 14.90 -20.66
C ASN A 509 13.86 15.24 -21.92
N MET A 510 15.15 15.52 -21.77
CA MET A 510 16.05 15.78 -22.90
C MET A 510 16.27 14.53 -23.74
N SER A 511 16.44 13.36 -23.11
CA SER A 511 16.69 12.09 -23.80
C SER A 511 15.60 11.69 -24.79
N LEU A 512 14.34 12.13 -24.59
CA LEU A 512 13.24 11.95 -25.55
C LEU A 512 13.53 12.55 -26.95
N HIS A 513 14.43 13.51 -27.03
CA HIS A 513 14.76 14.23 -28.27
C HIS A 513 16.01 13.69 -28.97
N GLU A 514 16.75 12.78 -28.35
CA GLU A 514 17.96 12.15 -28.90
C GLU A 514 17.56 11.04 -29.89
N ASP A 515 18.17 11.02 -31.08
CA ASP A 515 17.77 10.07 -32.14
C ASP A 515 18.02 8.60 -31.74
N MET A 516 19.07 8.34 -30.96
CA MET A 516 19.35 7.01 -30.41
C MET A 516 18.21 6.49 -29.52
N VAL A 517 17.52 7.37 -28.79
CA VAL A 517 16.38 6.99 -27.96
C VAL A 517 15.13 6.81 -28.81
N LYS A 518 14.90 7.67 -29.81
CA LYS A 518 13.80 7.51 -30.79
C LYS A 518 13.91 6.20 -31.57
N GLN A 519 15.14 5.75 -31.85
CA GLN A 519 15.46 4.53 -32.61
C GLN A 519 15.63 3.29 -31.71
N ALA A 520 15.50 3.41 -30.39
CA ALA A 520 15.59 2.24 -29.50
C ALA A 520 14.44 1.25 -29.78
N ASP A 521 14.73 -0.05 -29.71
CA ASP A 521 13.69 -1.10 -29.65
C ASP A 521 13.14 -1.20 -28.22
N TRP A 522 14.03 -1.13 -27.22
CA TRP A 522 13.70 -1.12 -25.79
C TRP A 522 14.49 -0.02 -25.07
N ILE A 523 13.85 0.60 -24.08
CA ILE A 523 14.46 1.63 -23.23
C ILE A 523 14.39 1.18 -21.77
N ALA A 524 15.48 1.39 -21.03
CA ALA A 524 15.51 1.33 -19.58
C ALA A 524 16.20 2.58 -19.01
N HIS A 525 15.71 3.07 -17.87
CA HIS A 525 16.48 3.97 -17.02
C HIS A 525 16.86 3.22 -15.75
N ILE A 526 18.15 2.98 -15.57
CA ILE A 526 18.75 2.36 -14.38
C ILE A 526 19.91 3.22 -13.89
N ASP A 527 20.09 3.28 -12.58
CA ASP A 527 21.16 4.02 -11.92
C ASP A 527 22.47 3.17 -11.90
N VAL A 528 23.63 3.79 -11.69
CA VAL A 528 24.96 3.12 -11.78
C VAL A 528 25.28 2.20 -10.58
N ASP A 529 24.40 2.17 -9.59
CA ASP A 529 24.35 1.20 -8.50
C ASP A 529 23.24 0.15 -8.72
N GLU A 530 22.74 -0.02 -9.94
CA GLU A 530 21.73 -1.00 -10.33
C GLU A 530 22.21 -1.89 -11.48
N PHE A 531 22.10 -3.21 -11.30
CA PHE A 531 22.58 -4.23 -12.25
C PHE A 531 21.45 -5.21 -12.61
N MET A 532 21.19 -5.37 -13.92
CA MET A 532 20.18 -6.29 -14.44
C MET A 532 20.63 -7.76 -14.34
N ASN A 533 20.32 -8.41 -13.21
CA ASN A 533 20.62 -9.82 -12.97
C ASN A 533 19.59 -10.72 -13.69
N ILE A 534 19.95 -11.17 -14.90
CA ILE A 534 19.14 -12.08 -15.72
C ILE A 534 19.46 -13.52 -15.36
N ARG A 535 18.43 -14.30 -15.01
CA ARG A 535 18.57 -15.63 -14.38
C ARG A 535 18.04 -16.79 -15.23
N CYS A 536 17.76 -16.54 -16.50
CA CYS A 536 17.38 -17.53 -17.50
C CYS A 536 18.43 -17.63 -18.63
N GLY A 537 18.51 -18.81 -19.27
CA GLY A 537 19.41 -19.04 -20.41
C GLY A 537 20.88 -18.79 -20.07
N ASN A 538 21.61 -18.13 -20.97
CA ASN A 538 22.98 -17.63 -20.76
C ASN A 538 23.03 -16.26 -20.04
N GLY A 539 21.97 -15.89 -19.33
CA GLY A 539 21.89 -14.64 -18.58
C GLY A 539 21.92 -13.41 -19.48
N THR A 540 21.33 -13.49 -20.68
CA THR A 540 21.32 -12.39 -21.67
C THR A 540 19.93 -11.78 -21.83
N LEU A 541 19.87 -10.55 -22.34
CA LEU A 541 18.61 -9.90 -22.68
C LEU A 541 17.87 -10.63 -23.81
N GLU A 542 18.59 -11.33 -24.68
CA GLU A 542 18.00 -12.18 -25.73
C GLU A 542 17.27 -13.38 -25.12
N ASP A 543 17.94 -14.17 -24.26
CA ASP A 543 17.31 -15.25 -23.48
C ASP A 543 16.09 -14.76 -22.69
N LEU A 544 16.16 -13.54 -22.15
CA LEU A 544 15.05 -12.94 -21.41
C LEU A 544 13.86 -12.64 -22.33
N PHE A 545 14.09 -11.98 -23.47
CA PHE A 545 13.02 -11.61 -24.40
C PHE A 545 12.33 -12.83 -25.01
N GLU A 546 13.04 -13.93 -25.28
CA GLU A 546 12.46 -15.20 -25.71
C GLU A 546 11.46 -15.79 -24.68
N ARG A 547 11.68 -15.50 -23.39
CA ARG A 547 10.84 -16.00 -22.29
C ARG A 547 9.63 -15.09 -21.99
N ILE A 548 9.63 -13.86 -22.50
CA ILE A 548 8.53 -12.89 -22.38
C ILE A 548 8.19 -12.18 -23.71
N PRO A 549 7.98 -12.92 -24.83
CA PRO A 549 7.89 -12.32 -26.18
C PRO A 549 6.74 -11.32 -26.33
N GLN A 550 5.65 -11.55 -25.59
CA GLN A 550 4.45 -10.71 -25.57
C GLN A 550 4.54 -9.50 -24.62
N ALA A 551 5.62 -9.33 -23.86
CA ALA A 551 5.76 -8.18 -22.98
C ALA A 551 6.01 -6.89 -23.78
N THR A 552 5.46 -5.78 -23.31
CA THR A 552 5.85 -4.43 -23.76
C THR A 552 6.45 -3.60 -22.63
N ALA A 553 6.30 -4.04 -21.38
CA ALA A 553 6.99 -3.48 -20.21
C ALA A 553 7.32 -4.58 -19.19
N LEU A 554 8.52 -4.52 -18.64
CA LEU A 554 9.07 -5.44 -17.65
C LEU A 554 9.46 -4.65 -16.39
N ALA A 555 8.72 -4.84 -15.30
CA ALA A 555 9.02 -4.24 -14.01
C ALA A 555 10.12 -5.05 -13.30
N MET A 556 11.35 -4.59 -13.44
CA MET A 556 12.54 -5.16 -12.83
C MET A 556 12.55 -4.75 -11.36
N THR A 557 11.98 -5.60 -10.50
CA THR A 557 11.88 -5.31 -9.07
C THR A 557 13.26 -5.34 -8.44
N TRP A 558 13.53 -4.35 -7.59
CA TRP A 558 14.77 -4.26 -6.86
C TRP A 558 14.99 -5.47 -5.96
N ARG A 559 16.27 -5.77 -5.77
CA ARG A 559 16.79 -6.51 -4.64
C ARG A 559 17.89 -5.66 -4.05
N LEU A 560 17.68 -5.14 -2.83
CA LEU A 560 18.65 -4.27 -2.18
C LEU A 560 19.79 -5.13 -1.62
N PHE A 561 21.03 -4.81 -1.98
CA PHE A 561 22.25 -5.43 -1.46
C PHE A 561 22.88 -4.50 -0.42
N GLY A 562 23.33 -5.07 0.69
CA GLY A 562 23.96 -4.33 1.78
C GLY A 562 25.44 -4.04 1.53
N HIS A 563 26.10 -3.49 2.56
CA HIS A 563 27.53 -3.20 2.48
C HIS A 563 28.43 -4.41 2.75
N ASN A 564 27.87 -5.58 3.10
CA ASN A 564 28.60 -6.85 3.29
C ASN A 564 29.75 -6.80 4.32
N GLY A 565 29.74 -5.87 5.28
CA GLY A 565 30.88 -5.64 6.17
C GLY A 565 32.09 -4.98 5.49
N VAL A 566 31.98 -4.60 4.21
CA VAL A 566 33.04 -3.92 3.46
C VAL A 566 33.11 -2.46 3.91
N GLN A 567 34.07 -2.18 4.80
CA GLN A 567 34.22 -0.86 5.40
C GLN A 567 34.93 0.16 4.51
N ARG A 568 35.94 -0.29 3.76
CA ARG A 568 36.81 0.56 2.92
C ARG A 568 36.50 0.45 1.44
N LEU A 569 36.92 1.44 0.66
CA LEU A 569 36.95 1.34 -0.80
C LEU A 569 37.95 0.26 -1.24
N ASP A 570 37.50 -0.63 -2.13
CA ASP A 570 38.29 -1.67 -2.80
C ASP A 570 38.05 -1.53 -4.30
N ASN A 571 39.14 -1.34 -5.04
CA ASN A 571 39.15 -1.08 -6.49
C ASN A 571 39.60 -2.30 -7.31
N ASP A 572 40.00 -3.40 -6.67
CA ASP A 572 40.56 -4.60 -7.34
C ASP A 572 39.47 -5.66 -7.62
N ARG A 573 38.41 -5.65 -6.80
CA ARG A 573 37.23 -6.53 -6.91
C ARG A 573 36.03 -5.80 -7.51
N LEU A 574 35.23 -6.50 -8.30
CA LEU A 574 34.00 -5.94 -8.89
C LEU A 574 32.92 -5.69 -7.82
N VAL A 575 32.03 -4.72 -8.01
CA VAL A 575 30.82 -4.53 -7.19
C VAL A 575 29.99 -5.82 -7.15
N ILE A 576 29.78 -6.47 -8.30
CA ILE A 576 29.05 -7.75 -8.37
C ILE A 576 29.77 -8.93 -7.66
N GLU A 577 31.05 -8.78 -7.33
CA GLU A 577 31.90 -9.76 -6.65
C GLU A 577 31.99 -9.48 -5.14
N GLN A 578 32.06 -8.20 -4.74
CA GLN A 578 32.17 -7.77 -3.35
C GLN A 578 30.87 -7.93 -2.55
N PHE A 579 29.71 -7.65 -3.17
CA PHE A 579 28.43 -7.53 -2.47
C PHE A 579 27.49 -8.69 -2.85
N ASP A 580 27.55 -9.79 -2.09
CA ASP A 580 26.77 -11.02 -2.31
C ASP A 580 25.63 -11.24 -1.32
N HIS A 581 25.36 -10.32 -0.37
CA HIS A 581 24.24 -10.43 0.57
C HIS A 581 23.20 -9.32 0.35
N ALA A 582 21.93 -9.70 0.48
CA ALA A 582 20.79 -8.88 0.10
C ALA A 582 19.59 -9.01 1.05
N ALA A 583 18.58 -8.17 0.83
CA ALA A 583 17.28 -8.26 1.48
C ALA A 583 16.62 -9.64 1.26
N PRO A 584 15.67 -10.08 2.09
CA PRO A 584 14.86 -11.25 1.78
C PRO A 584 13.92 -11.00 0.58
N LYS A 585 13.77 -11.97 -0.33
CA LYS A 585 12.86 -11.86 -1.51
C LYS A 585 11.46 -11.37 -1.14
N PHE A 586 10.89 -11.93 -0.08
CA PHE A 586 9.63 -11.42 0.47
C PHE A 586 9.94 -10.38 1.54
N CYS A 587 9.87 -9.09 1.20
CA CYS A 587 10.06 -7.98 2.15
C CYS A 587 9.09 -6.82 1.83
N PRO A 588 7.80 -6.94 2.19
CA PRO A 588 6.74 -5.98 1.77
C PRO A 588 6.84 -4.59 2.44
N LYS A 589 7.71 -4.45 3.44
CA LYS A 589 7.94 -3.26 4.26
C LYS A 589 9.45 -3.16 4.53
N PRO A 590 10.06 -1.96 4.66
CA PRO A 590 9.52 -0.69 4.17
C PRO A 590 9.23 -0.78 2.68
N HIS A 591 8.33 0.07 2.16
CA HIS A 591 7.83 -0.09 0.79
C HIS A 591 8.89 0.10 -0.30
N THR A 592 10.03 0.69 0.05
CA THR A 592 11.21 0.90 -0.81
C THR A 592 11.85 -0.42 -1.27
N VAL A 593 11.83 -1.49 -0.47
CA VAL A 593 12.52 -2.76 -0.81
C VAL A 593 11.94 -3.42 -2.06
N TRP A 594 10.69 -3.12 -2.40
CA TRP A 594 9.99 -3.61 -3.59
C TRP A 594 9.77 -2.52 -4.65
N GLY A 595 10.50 -1.40 -4.59
CA GLY A 595 10.57 -0.48 -5.73
C GLY A 595 11.07 -1.20 -6.99
N PHE A 596 10.78 -0.65 -8.16
CA PHE A 596 11.27 -1.21 -9.43
C PHE A 596 11.75 -0.11 -10.38
N LYS A 597 12.57 -0.50 -11.34
CA LYS A 597 12.72 0.19 -12.63
C LYS A 597 11.96 -0.58 -13.70
N THR A 598 11.72 0.04 -14.84
CA THR A 598 11.03 -0.59 -15.97
C THR A 598 11.92 -0.56 -17.21
N MET A 599 12.08 -1.72 -17.85
CA MET A 599 12.52 -1.80 -19.24
C MET A 599 11.25 -1.95 -20.12
N PHE A 600 11.09 -1.11 -21.14
CA PHE A 600 9.86 -1.06 -21.95
C PHE A 600 10.15 -0.89 -23.45
N LYS A 601 9.26 -1.42 -24.31
CA LYS A 601 9.33 -1.26 -25.76
C LYS A 601 9.06 0.19 -26.14
N ASN A 602 9.87 0.76 -27.03
CA ASN A 602 9.68 2.11 -27.51
C ASN A 602 8.71 2.16 -28.71
N ASP A 603 7.49 1.71 -28.49
CA ASP A 603 6.48 1.49 -29.54
C ASP A 603 5.46 2.64 -29.67
N GLY A 604 5.77 3.81 -29.09
CA GLY A 604 4.89 4.97 -29.06
C GLY A 604 3.76 4.94 -28.02
N ALA A 605 3.66 3.90 -27.17
CA ALA A 605 2.59 3.81 -26.17
C ALA A 605 2.59 4.95 -25.12
N TYR A 606 3.76 5.53 -24.84
CA TYR A 606 3.97 6.43 -23.69
C TYR A 606 4.55 7.78 -24.09
N ALA A 607 3.95 8.87 -23.61
CA ALA A 607 4.38 10.23 -23.93
C ALA A 607 5.54 10.75 -23.06
N LYS A 608 5.93 10.04 -22.00
CA LYS A 608 7.01 10.45 -21.08
C LYS A 608 7.77 9.26 -20.50
N TYR A 609 9.07 9.46 -20.27
CA TYR A 609 9.89 8.57 -19.46
C TYR A 609 10.17 9.18 -18.08
N SER A 610 10.34 8.33 -17.06
CA SER A 610 10.60 8.76 -15.69
C SER A 610 11.41 7.69 -14.95
N CYS A 611 12.03 8.10 -13.84
CA CYS A 611 13.01 7.34 -13.06
C CYS A 611 12.60 5.93 -12.59
N HIS A 612 11.32 5.54 -12.66
CA HIS A 612 10.81 4.21 -12.30
C HIS A 612 10.06 3.48 -13.42
N ARG A 613 9.38 4.24 -14.30
CA ARG A 613 8.52 3.71 -15.36
C ARG A 613 8.23 4.75 -16.43
N PRO A 614 7.82 4.34 -17.64
CA PRO A 614 7.17 5.25 -18.56
C PRO A 614 5.82 5.73 -17.99
N ASN A 615 5.43 6.94 -18.38
CA ASN A 615 4.29 7.71 -17.88
C ASN A 615 3.48 8.27 -19.05
N LYS A 616 2.23 8.69 -18.79
CA LYS A 616 1.28 9.18 -19.80
C LYS A 616 1.08 8.16 -20.93
N LEU A 617 0.47 7.02 -20.59
CA LEU A 617 -0.05 6.05 -21.56
C LEU A 617 -1.10 6.73 -22.45
N PHE A 618 -0.97 6.60 -23.77
CA PHE A 618 -1.99 7.06 -24.72
C PHE A 618 -3.16 6.08 -24.79
N ASP A 619 -4.38 6.60 -24.99
CA ASP A 619 -5.59 5.78 -24.98
C ASP A 619 -5.59 4.69 -26.07
N HIS A 620 -5.09 5.01 -27.27
CA HIS A 620 -4.97 4.07 -28.39
C HIS A 620 -4.00 2.89 -28.12
N ALA A 621 -3.16 2.98 -27.09
CA ALA A 621 -2.17 1.96 -26.76
C ALA A 621 -2.58 1.05 -25.59
N ARG A 622 -3.68 1.35 -24.90
CA ARG A 622 -4.10 0.66 -23.66
C ARG A 622 -4.27 -0.84 -23.80
N GLU A 623 -4.86 -1.29 -24.90
CA GLU A 623 -5.19 -2.71 -25.12
C GLU A 623 -3.97 -3.56 -25.51
N ARG A 624 -2.94 -2.93 -26.10
CA ARG A 624 -1.73 -3.61 -26.59
C ARG A 624 -0.55 -3.56 -25.62
N VAL A 625 -0.67 -2.84 -24.50
CA VAL A 625 0.40 -2.72 -23.50
C VAL A 625 0.31 -3.87 -22.49
N ASN A 626 1.38 -4.66 -22.41
CA ASN A 626 1.46 -5.85 -21.56
C ASN A 626 2.60 -5.73 -20.54
N TRP A 627 2.24 -5.59 -19.27
CA TRP A 627 3.16 -5.46 -18.15
C TRP A 627 3.37 -6.80 -17.44
N VAL A 628 4.64 -7.22 -17.38
CA VAL A 628 5.08 -8.39 -16.60
C VAL A 628 6.05 -8.00 -15.49
N ASN A 629 6.04 -8.78 -14.41
CA ASN A 629 7.01 -8.65 -13.32
C ASN A 629 8.32 -9.39 -13.62
N GLY A 630 9.27 -9.36 -12.68
CA GLY A 630 10.54 -10.06 -12.81
C GLY A 630 10.44 -11.57 -13.08
N SER A 631 9.33 -12.25 -12.73
CA SER A 631 9.08 -13.68 -13.06
C SER A 631 8.37 -13.89 -14.40
N GLY A 632 8.14 -12.84 -15.20
CA GLY A 632 7.36 -12.91 -16.44
C GLY A 632 5.84 -13.02 -16.23
N LEU A 633 5.34 -12.80 -15.00
CA LEU A 633 3.92 -12.90 -14.68
C LEU A 633 3.19 -11.54 -14.87
N PRO A 634 1.95 -11.52 -15.41
CA PRO A 634 1.20 -10.28 -15.61
C PRO A 634 0.97 -9.48 -14.32
N MET A 635 1.12 -8.16 -14.39
CA MET A 635 0.96 -7.25 -13.24
C MET A 635 -0.44 -6.61 -13.11
N GLY A 636 -1.31 -6.80 -14.12
CA GLY A 636 -2.61 -6.14 -14.20
C GLY A 636 -2.52 -4.69 -14.73
N GLN A 637 -3.67 -4.08 -14.99
CA GLN A 637 -3.73 -2.77 -15.67
C GLN A 637 -3.26 -1.59 -14.80
N GLU A 638 -3.35 -1.67 -13.47
CA GLU A 638 -3.08 -0.52 -12.58
C GLU A 638 -1.64 0.03 -12.71
N VAL A 639 -0.65 -0.85 -12.95
CA VAL A 639 0.77 -0.47 -13.03
C VAL A 639 1.12 0.34 -14.27
N SER A 640 0.36 0.19 -15.36
CA SER A 640 0.57 0.95 -16.60
C SER A 640 0.22 2.43 -16.41
N GLU A 641 -0.68 2.74 -15.47
CA GLU A 641 -1.14 4.09 -15.15
C GLU A 641 -0.44 4.72 -13.94
N LYS A 642 -0.20 3.97 -12.86
CA LYS A 642 0.33 4.47 -11.58
C LYS A 642 1.14 3.45 -10.78
N GLY A 643 1.97 3.95 -9.86
CA GLY A 643 2.83 3.15 -8.99
C GLY A 643 4.31 3.23 -9.34
N TRP A 644 5.14 2.67 -8.44
CA TRP A 644 6.61 2.61 -8.56
C TRP A 644 7.21 1.34 -7.92
N ARG A 645 6.35 0.43 -7.43
CA ARG A 645 6.73 -0.70 -6.60
C ARG A 645 5.81 -1.90 -6.77
N SER A 646 6.36 -3.08 -6.56
CA SER A 646 5.63 -4.34 -6.53
C SER A 646 4.76 -4.49 -5.26
N SER A 647 3.81 -5.42 -5.34
CA SER A 647 2.86 -5.75 -4.28
C SER A 647 2.92 -7.24 -3.94
N LYS A 648 2.23 -7.68 -2.88
CA LYS A 648 2.12 -9.12 -2.57
C LYS A 648 1.46 -9.96 -3.68
N ALA A 649 0.77 -9.32 -4.62
CA ALA A 649 0.15 -9.98 -5.78
C ALA A 649 1.02 -9.90 -7.05
N THR A 650 2.05 -9.05 -7.08
CA THR A 650 2.81 -8.72 -8.31
C THR A 650 4.34 -8.85 -8.16
N ILE A 651 4.85 -9.18 -6.97
CA ILE A 651 6.28 -9.47 -6.74
C ILE A 651 6.74 -10.72 -7.53
N GLY A 652 7.91 -10.65 -8.15
CA GLY A 652 8.49 -11.72 -8.97
C GLY A 652 9.91 -11.40 -9.44
N TYR A 653 10.68 -12.44 -9.76
CA TYR A 653 12.15 -12.46 -9.76
C TYR A 653 12.82 -13.55 -10.65
N ASP A 654 12.08 -14.46 -11.30
CA ASP A 654 12.50 -15.87 -11.53
C ASP A 654 13.45 -16.33 -12.69
N LEU A 655 13.82 -15.64 -13.78
CA LEU A 655 13.39 -14.35 -14.29
C LEU A 655 14.54 -13.33 -14.25
N ILE A 656 14.18 -12.07 -14.05
CA ILE A 656 15.11 -10.96 -13.86
C ILE A 656 14.94 -10.36 -12.46
N GLN A 657 16.05 -9.90 -11.90
CA GLN A 657 16.11 -9.11 -10.68
C GLN A 657 16.98 -7.88 -10.93
N LEU A 658 16.61 -6.72 -10.38
CA LEU A 658 17.47 -5.55 -10.41
C LEU A 658 18.27 -5.49 -9.12
N ASN A 659 19.49 -6.00 -9.13
CA ASN A 659 20.38 -5.94 -7.98
C ASN A 659 20.75 -4.47 -7.74
N HIS A 660 20.47 -3.93 -6.55
CA HIS A 660 20.70 -2.52 -6.23
C HIS A 660 21.69 -2.40 -5.07
N TYR A 661 22.93 -2.03 -5.42
CA TYR A 661 24.09 -1.87 -4.53
C TYR A 661 24.12 -0.45 -3.96
N ALA A 662 23.02 -0.02 -3.35
CA ALA A 662 22.75 1.38 -3.02
C ALA A 662 23.76 2.03 -2.06
N LEU A 663 24.54 1.23 -1.32
CA LEU A 663 25.58 1.72 -0.41
C LEU A 663 26.99 1.41 -0.90
N ARG A 664 27.19 0.22 -1.49
CA ARG A 664 28.53 -0.38 -1.70
C ARG A 664 29.25 -0.42 -0.34
N SER A 665 30.53 -0.03 -0.25
CA SER A 665 31.24 0.03 1.03
C SER A 665 30.79 1.19 1.94
N ALA A 666 31.12 1.11 3.24
CA ALA A 666 30.80 2.19 4.18
C ALA A 666 31.47 3.54 3.80
N GLU A 667 32.68 3.54 3.25
CA GLU A 667 33.32 4.74 2.68
C GLU A 667 32.60 5.25 1.42
N SER A 668 32.12 4.37 0.54
CA SER A 668 31.30 4.78 -0.61
C SER A 668 29.99 5.45 -0.17
N TYR A 669 29.40 5.02 0.95
CA TYR A 669 28.23 5.70 1.55
C TYR A 669 28.55 7.13 2.02
N LEU A 670 29.73 7.40 2.59
CA LEU A 670 30.13 8.77 2.97
C LEU A 670 30.22 9.69 1.74
N ILE A 671 30.85 9.22 0.66
CA ILE A 671 30.93 9.97 -0.61
C ILE A 671 29.52 10.18 -1.19
N LYS A 672 28.63 9.18 -1.08
CA LYS A 672 27.23 9.30 -1.48
C LYS A 672 26.46 10.33 -0.65
N ARG A 673 26.69 10.42 0.65
CA ARG A 673 26.16 11.49 1.53
C ARG A 673 26.66 12.85 1.08
N GLN A 674 27.96 13.01 0.84
CA GLN A 674 28.56 14.27 0.41
C GLN A 674 27.98 14.79 -0.91
N ARG A 675 27.76 13.92 -1.91
CA ARG A 675 27.26 14.33 -3.24
C ARG A 675 25.74 14.50 -3.36
N GLY A 676 24.95 14.00 -2.39
CA GLY A 676 23.49 14.06 -2.40
C GLY A 676 22.80 13.15 -3.44
N ARG A 677 21.50 13.38 -3.71
CA ARG A 677 20.69 12.58 -4.66
C ARG A 677 20.23 13.37 -5.89
N ALA A 678 20.28 12.77 -7.07
CA ALA A 678 19.83 13.38 -8.34
C ALA A 678 18.30 13.59 -8.46
N LEU A 679 17.48 12.88 -7.66
CA LEU A 679 16.02 13.03 -7.65
C LEU A 679 15.50 13.99 -6.56
N HIS A 680 16.24 14.13 -5.46
CA HIS A 680 15.84 14.90 -4.28
C HIS A 680 17.06 15.64 -3.71
N VAL A 681 17.38 16.79 -4.30
CA VAL A 681 18.53 17.62 -3.90
C VAL A 681 18.36 18.22 -2.50
N ASP A 682 17.11 18.52 -2.08
CA ASP A 682 16.79 19.16 -0.80
C ASP A 682 16.78 18.21 0.42
N ARG A 683 17.22 16.95 0.27
CA ARG A 683 17.17 15.93 1.35
C ARG A 683 18.55 15.36 1.68
N SER A 684 19.05 15.69 2.87
CA SER A 684 20.31 15.12 3.36
C SER A 684 20.18 13.60 3.61
N ILE A 685 21.21 12.85 3.21
CA ILE A 685 21.22 11.38 3.32
C ILE A 685 21.69 10.98 4.73
N GLY A 686 20.79 10.94 5.72
CA GLY A 686 21.14 10.56 7.10
C GLY A 686 21.21 9.04 7.32
N ILE A 687 21.40 8.63 8.58
CA ILE A 687 21.41 7.24 9.04
C ILE A 687 20.12 6.47 8.66
N ASN A 688 18.99 7.18 8.55
CA ASN A 688 17.71 6.66 8.07
C ASN A 688 17.77 6.11 6.63
N TYR A 689 18.75 6.50 5.81
CA TYR A 689 19.00 5.90 4.50
C TYR A 689 19.81 4.61 4.61
N TRP A 690 20.87 4.61 5.43
CA TRP A 690 21.67 3.41 5.72
C TRP A 690 20.77 2.26 6.17
N VAL A 691 19.95 2.49 7.21
CA VAL A 691 18.99 1.49 7.74
C VAL A 691 18.07 0.91 6.65
N ARG A 692 17.59 1.74 5.71
CA ARG A 692 16.66 1.34 4.65
C ARG A 692 17.31 0.60 3.48
N MET A 693 18.62 0.78 3.27
CA MET A 693 19.34 0.29 2.09
C MET A 693 20.37 -0.79 2.38
N ASP A 694 20.93 -0.84 3.59
CA ASP A 694 21.84 -1.88 4.03
C ASP A 694 21.05 -3.16 4.32
N TRP A 695 21.18 -4.20 3.49
CA TRP A 695 20.51 -5.49 3.72
C TRP A 695 21.47 -6.64 3.50
N ASN A 696 21.91 -7.29 4.58
CA ASN A 696 22.93 -8.35 4.55
C ASN A 696 22.34 -9.74 4.89
N ASP A 697 21.02 -9.91 4.83
CA ASP A 697 20.31 -11.08 5.40
C ASP A 697 20.40 -12.37 4.55
N CYS A 698 20.47 -12.23 3.23
CA CYS A 698 20.28 -13.34 2.29
C CYS A 698 21.35 -13.32 1.20
N LYS A 699 22.28 -14.30 1.27
CA LYS A 699 23.26 -14.55 0.20
C LYS A 699 22.59 -14.83 -1.16
N ASP A 700 22.98 -14.08 -2.19
CA ASP A 700 22.60 -14.23 -3.60
C ASP A 700 23.83 -14.03 -4.51
N ILE A 701 24.42 -15.15 -4.94
CA ILE A 701 25.59 -15.18 -5.85
C ILE A 701 25.21 -15.32 -7.32
N THR A 702 23.92 -15.27 -7.67
CA THR A 702 23.46 -15.61 -9.04
C THR A 702 24.04 -14.71 -10.12
N ILE A 703 24.31 -13.45 -9.77
CA ILE A 703 24.95 -12.47 -10.67
C ILE A 703 26.43 -12.79 -10.95
N GLN A 704 27.13 -13.46 -10.02
CA GLN A 704 28.59 -13.68 -10.07
C GLN A 704 29.03 -14.55 -11.25
N ARG A 705 28.10 -15.31 -11.84
CA ARG A 705 28.28 -16.02 -13.12
C ARG A 705 28.73 -15.08 -14.25
N ASN A 706 28.49 -13.78 -14.14
CA ASN A 706 28.94 -12.75 -15.09
C ASN A 706 30.38 -12.27 -14.88
N ILE A 707 31.04 -12.59 -13.76
CA ILE A 707 32.38 -12.04 -13.42
C ILE A 707 33.40 -12.26 -14.55
N PRO A 708 33.56 -13.46 -15.14
CA PRO A 708 34.55 -13.66 -16.21
C PRO A 708 34.31 -12.79 -17.44
N ARG A 709 33.07 -12.74 -17.96
CA ARG A 709 32.75 -11.91 -19.14
C ARG A 709 32.78 -10.41 -18.85
N THR A 710 32.47 -9.99 -17.62
CA THR A 710 32.60 -8.60 -17.18
C THR A 710 34.06 -8.18 -17.09
N ARG A 711 34.92 -8.99 -16.46
CA ARG A 711 36.37 -8.74 -16.37
C ARG A 711 37.02 -8.73 -17.77
N ALA A 712 36.60 -9.60 -18.68
CA ALA A 712 37.08 -9.60 -20.07
C ALA A 712 36.74 -8.30 -20.82
N GLU A 713 35.49 -7.81 -20.73
CA GLU A 713 35.09 -6.55 -21.39
C GLU A 713 35.76 -5.32 -20.72
N MET A 714 35.90 -5.30 -19.39
CA MET A 714 36.69 -4.26 -18.72
C MET A 714 38.15 -4.25 -19.16
N ALA A 715 38.79 -5.42 -19.23
CA ALA A 715 40.17 -5.55 -19.68
C ALA A 715 40.34 -5.05 -21.13
N ARG A 716 39.38 -5.34 -22.02
CA ARG A 716 39.35 -4.81 -23.39
C ARG A 716 39.24 -3.28 -23.41
N LEU A 717 38.39 -2.69 -22.58
CA LEU A 717 38.23 -1.24 -22.51
C LEU A 717 39.50 -0.56 -21.95
N LEU A 718 40.14 -1.13 -20.92
CA LEU A 718 41.35 -0.60 -20.27
C LEU A 718 42.64 -0.73 -21.10
N GLN A 719 42.57 -1.33 -22.30
CA GLN A 719 43.64 -1.23 -23.30
C GLN A 719 43.81 0.21 -23.81
N ASP A 720 42.76 1.05 -23.75
CA ASP A 720 42.92 2.48 -24.04
C ASP A 720 43.62 3.19 -22.88
N ASP A 721 44.84 3.66 -23.15
CA ASP A 721 45.69 4.37 -22.20
C ASP A 721 45.04 5.61 -21.57
N SER A 722 44.18 6.32 -22.32
CA SER A 722 43.54 7.53 -21.81
C SER A 722 42.41 7.16 -20.85
N LEU A 723 41.56 6.22 -21.23
CA LEU A 723 40.49 5.68 -20.38
C LEU A 723 41.05 5.09 -19.08
N ARG A 724 42.13 4.30 -19.17
CA ARG A 724 42.80 3.70 -18.01
C ARG A 724 43.30 4.77 -17.04
N LYS A 725 44.03 5.79 -17.53
CA LYS A 725 44.52 6.91 -16.70
C LYS A 725 43.39 7.69 -16.01
N TRP A 726 42.27 7.91 -16.69
CA TRP A 726 41.10 8.57 -16.10
C TRP A 726 40.39 7.71 -15.05
N HIS A 727 40.27 6.40 -15.29
CA HIS A 727 39.73 5.46 -14.30
C HIS A 727 40.60 5.42 -13.03
N GLU A 728 41.92 5.21 -13.16
CA GLU A 728 42.89 5.27 -12.05
C GLU A 728 42.90 6.62 -11.32
N LYS A 729 42.66 7.73 -12.03
CA LYS A 729 42.52 9.07 -11.42
C LYS A 729 41.23 9.17 -10.58
N SER A 730 40.11 8.62 -11.06
CA SER A 730 38.85 8.63 -10.31
C SER A 730 38.91 7.75 -9.06
N GLN A 731 39.53 6.57 -9.15
CA GLN A 731 39.79 5.70 -7.98
C GLN A 731 40.61 6.44 -6.91
N ARG A 732 41.71 7.11 -7.30
CA ARG A 732 42.52 7.93 -6.39
C ARG A 732 41.75 9.12 -5.82
N TRP A 733 40.86 9.75 -6.59
CA TRP A 733 39.99 10.82 -6.10
C TRP A 733 39.05 10.32 -5.01
N HIS A 734 38.39 9.17 -5.21
CA HIS A 734 37.48 8.60 -4.21
C HIS A 734 38.23 8.16 -2.94
N LEU A 735 39.42 7.56 -3.06
CA LEU A 735 40.27 7.26 -1.90
C LEU A 735 40.67 8.52 -1.12
N ALA A 736 41.11 9.58 -1.82
CA ALA A 736 41.43 10.86 -1.19
C ALA A 736 40.20 11.52 -0.54
N LYS A 737 39.03 11.46 -1.19
CA LYS A 737 37.78 11.99 -0.65
C LYS A 737 37.31 11.22 0.57
N ALA A 738 37.43 9.89 0.60
CA ALA A 738 37.14 9.09 1.79
C ALA A 738 38.04 9.49 2.97
N ALA A 739 39.36 9.64 2.72
CA ALA A 739 40.31 10.09 3.73
C ALA A 739 40.02 11.52 4.25
N GLU A 740 39.57 12.43 3.39
CA GLU A 740 39.11 13.77 3.75
C GLU A 740 37.85 13.72 4.62
N LEU A 741 36.85 12.93 4.23
CA LEU A 741 35.58 12.82 4.97
C LEU A 741 35.79 12.18 6.36
N HIS A 742 36.71 11.22 6.51
CA HIS A 742 37.08 10.68 7.83
C HIS A 742 37.64 11.73 8.80
N GLN A 743 38.23 12.82 8.30
CA GLN A 743 38.74 13.94 9.11
C GLN A 743 37.65 14.94 9.51
N MET A 744 36.46 14.86 8.92
CA MET A 744 35.32 15.72 9.26
C MET A 744 34.48 15.07 10.37
N PRO A 745 34.27 15.73 11.54
CA PRO A 745 33.54 15.14 12.66
C PRO A 745 32.15 14.58 12.31
N GLU A 746 31.32 15.32 11.56
CA GLU A 746 29.97 14.85 11.14
C GLU A 746 30.03 13.52 10.36
N PHE A 747 30.99 13.38 9.45
CA PHE A 747 31.13 12.19 8.62
C PHE A 747 31.78 11.03 9.38
N SER A 748 32.73 11.32 10.27
CA SER A 748 33.34 10.34 11.18
C SER A 748 32.30 9.75 12.14
N GLU A 749 31.46 10.59 12.76
CA GLU A 749 30.33 10.16 13.58
C GLU A 749 29.31 9.34 12.78
N LEU A 750 28.92 9.81 11.58
CA LEU A 750 28.01 9.07 10.71
C LEU A 750 28.57 7.70 10.29
N TYR A 751 29.89 7.60 10.08
CA TYR A 751 30.56 6.34 9.74
C TYR A 751 30.51 5.35 10.90
N GLN A 752 30.86 5.79 12.13
CA GLN A 752 30.77 4.93 13.31
C GLN A 752 29.32 4.50 13.58
N GLN A 753 28.37 5.43 13.50
CA GLN A 753 26.94 5.12 13.64
C GLN A 753 26.48 4.11 12.59
N ALA A 754 26.93 4.21 11.34
CA ALA A 754 26.58 3.25 10.28
C ALA A 754 27.10 1.83 10.59
N LEU A 755 28.35 1.72 11.07
CA LEU A 755 28.97 0.44 11.41
C LEU A 755 28.40 -0.20 12.69
N GLU A 756 27.86 0.58 13.64
CA GLU A 756 27.18 0.02 14.82
C GLU A 756 25.79 -0.59 14.52
N ILE A 757 25.21 -0.36 13.33
CA ILE A 757 23.84 -0.81 13.00
C ILE A 757 23.86 -2.22 12.40
N GLU A 758 23.89 -3.21 13.28
CA GLU A 758 23.61 -4.61 12.94
C GLU A 758 22.17 -4.98 13.31
N LEU A 759 21.28 -4.98 12.31
CA LEU A 759 19.86 -5.34 12.48
C LEU A 759 19.49 -6.50 11.57
N THR A 760 18.82 -7.51 12.13
CA THR A 760 18.13 -8.56 11.36
C THR A 760 17.03 -7.95 10.47
N ALA A 761 16.62 -8.65 9.41
CA ALA A 761 15.55 -8.19 8.52
C ALA A 761 14.30 -7.71 9.27
N MET A 762 13.83 -8.43 10.29
CA MET A 762 12.62 -8.06 11.02
C MET A 762 12.82 -6.81 11.90
N GLU A 763 13.97 -6.67 12.53
CA GLU A 763 14.32 -5.46 13.30
C GLU A 763 14.47 -4.25 12.38
N ARG A 764 15.17 -4.43 11.25
CA ARG A 764 15.36 -3.41 10.21
C ARG A 764 14.05 -2.95 9.60
N VAL A 765 13.11 -3.86 9.34
CA VAL A 765 11.73 -3.52 8.93
C VAL A 765 11.02 -2.71 10.02
N ALA A 766 11.09 -3.15 11.27
CA ALA A 766 10.39 -2.51 12.38
C ALA A 766 10.91 -1.09 12.69
N TYR A 767 12.23 -0.91 12.65
CA TYR A 767 12.91 0.35 12.83
C TYR A 767 12.67 1.29 11.64
N SER A 768 12.83 0.82 10.39
CA SER A 768 12.51 1.58 9.18
C SER A 768 11.08 2.14 9.18
N LEU A 769 10.12 1.39 9.73
CA LEU A 769 8.72 1.80 9.82
C LEU A 769 8.44 2.85 10.92
N ALA A 770 9.28 2.95 11.95
CA ALA A 770 9.21 4.05 12.91
C ALA A 770 9.73 5.35 12.25
N LEU A 771 10.88 5.26 11.57
CA LEU A 771 11.51 6.38 10.86
C LEU A 771 10.67 6.90 9.68
N ASP A 772 9.72 6.12 9.14
CA ASP A 772 8.74 6.52 8.12
C ASP A 772 7.54 7.34 8.69
N MET A 773 7.40 7.43 10.01
CA MET A 773 6.36 8.25 10.66
C MET A 773 6.88 9.61 11.13
N GLU A 774 8.20 9.73 11.33
CA GLU A 774 8.88 10.95 11.76
C GLU A 774 9.18 11.91 10.60
N SER A 775 9.17 11.41 9.35
CA SER A 775 9.36 12.18 8.10
C SER A 775 8.04 12.49 7.37
#